data_AF-A0AAW0NZ77-F1
#
_entry.id   AF-A0AAW0NZ77-F1
#
_cell.length_a   1.000
_cell.length_b   1.000
_cell.length_c   1.000
_cell.angle_alpha   90.00
_cell.angle_beta   90.00
_cell.angle_gamma   90.00
#
_symmetry.space_group_name_H-M   'P 1'
#
loop_
_entity.id
_entity.type
_entity.pdbx_description
1 polymer ?
#
loop_
_entity_poly.entity_id
_entity_poly.type
_entity_poly.pdbx_seq_one_letter_code
_entity_poly.pdbx_strand_id
1 'polypeptide(L)'
;MKIGLSLATAAFFAALLSSIDAQDVQCRTTAQADIVLLVDGSWSIGRLNFKTIRAFIARAVGVFDIGPDRVQIGLAQYSGDPKTEWHLDAHKTRESLLDAVANLPYKGGNTLTGLALNYILQNNFKENVGMRPSARKIGVLITDGKSQDDVIANSQNLRDQGIELYAIGVKNADENELRSIATDPDEIHMYNVADFSFLLDIVDSLTENLCNSVKGPGGPPDAPTNLVTSEVTHHSFRASWTGPEGPVDKYRVEYMTISGRPQQAFVDGTETTVVLEGLNALTEYLVNVYAVVGEESSEPLKGSETTLPLPAAVGASGYMLLYSAINATKPTTELEMRVGGDTTDVQLQRLLPNTAYTLSLFALYGEAASEPLTKQGVTLPLPPAGELKVRDITHSTMRLIWDAAPGRVRKYIIGYTPEEGDTKELEVDGSTTTRVLESLTSQTEYALSVTPVYDEEQVLQYLEPDTPYDVSVTAIYPDESESEDLLGTERTSPLAPPTNLVVFNETTTSLNARWNAAPGRVQNYRITFVPTAGGRSQTTQVGGKKTTVLLPKLTPDTEYAISVVAVYAKGVSGELNGLGKTKPLGGVRNLRVTDPTTSTLNVQWEAAEGPVRQYRVFYVPAAGGDEEMVQVSGSTYNTVLKNLQQDTVYKVTVVPVYPAGEGQRMSENGKTLVRGPVRNIQVFNPTTNTLNAIRIYCSTRHHHHSPAAAANPDTDYNVGVVALYADGEGPAVSDAGKTLPRSGPRNLQVYDPTTSTLSVTWEHAQGPVQQYRITYAQKTGDPIEEFTTVPGNRNTVVLQNLDPDTPYNIKVTAIYADGPGGELDGDGRTVGMLGPRNLRVSDEWYTRFRVSWDPAPSRVTGYKLIYQPEGSADSQEVFVGDVTTHQLHNLQPGTTYDLKVLAQYSTGVSEPLIGQGTTLYLNVTDLTTYNVGYDSFCLRWAPHRAATSYRLKVYPFDSSKSGAQEVTVRGSESTHCFDGLTPDTLYNATVYTQTPNLEGPGVSVKRGHW
;
A
#
# COMPACT_ATOMS: atom_id res chain seq x y z
N MET A 1 -65.10 29.77 39.52
CA MET A 1 -65.62 29.26 38.23
C MET A 1 -64.64 29.72 37.16
N LYS A 2 -63.61 28.95 36.76
CA LYS A 2 -63.55 27.75 35.90
C LYS A 2 -64.25 27.91 34.53
N ILE A 3 -63.54 27.37 33.52
CA ILE A 3 -63.85 27.13 32.09
C ILE A 3 -63.34 28.27 31.19
N GLY A 4 -62.44 28.07 30.22
CA GLY A 4 -61.86 26.86 29.62
C GLY A 4 -61.70 27.13 28.12
N LEU A 5 -60.46 27.28 27.62
CA LEU A 5 -60.19 27.32 26.18
C LEU A 5 -59.07 26.34 25.82
N SER A 6 -59.29 25.69 24.68
CA SER A 6 -58.75 24.41 24.20
C SER A 6 -57.25 24.40 23.90
N LEU A 7 -56.62 23.25 24.18
CA LEU A 7 -55.23 22.86 23.92
C LEU A 7 -54.82 22.79 22.42
N ALA A 8 -55.68 23.19 21.49
CA ALA A 8 -55.42 23.06 20.04
C ALA A 8 -54.76 24.28 19.37
N THR A 9 -54.61 25.42 20.06
CA THR A 9 -54.03 26.65 19.46
C THR A 9 -52.61 26.97 19.93
N ALA A 10 -52.05 26.22 20.90
CA ALA A 10 -50.66 26.37 21.33
C ALA A 10 -49.67 25.55 20.47
N ALA A 11 -50.15 24.53 19.73
CA ALA A 11 -49.29 23.67 18.90
C ALA A 11 -48.94 24.27 17.53
N PHE A 12 -49.67 25.29 17.06
CA PHE A 12 -49.42 25.91 15.75
C PHE A 12 -48.42 27.08 15.78
N PHE A 13 -48.12 27.63 16.97
CA PHE A 13 -47.09 28.66 17.15
C PHE A 13 -45.73 28.10 17.62
N ALA A 14 -45.69 26.84 18.08
CA ALA A 14 -44.44 26.13 18.39
C ALA A 14 -43.80 25.46 17.15
N ALA A 15 -44.56 25.27 16.07
CA ALA A 15 -44.10 24.66 14.82
C ALA A 15 -43.64 25.68 13.75
N LEU A 16 -43.65 26.99 14.06
CA LEU A 16 -43.20 28.04 13.13
C LEU A 16 -41.88 28.74 13.56
N LEU A 17 -41.20 28.21 14.58
CA LEU A 17 -39.83 28.60 14.96
C LEU A 17 -38.81 27.47 14.74
N SER A 18 -39.17 26.43 14.00
CA SER A 18 -38.27 25.33 13.62
C SER A 18 -37.89 25.34 12.13
N SER A 19 -37.89 26.53 11.51
CA SER A 19 -37.39 26.73 10.13
C SER A 19 -36.82 28.13 9.93
N ILE A 20 -35.98 28.57 10.86
CA ILE A 20 -34.92 29.53 10.51
C ILE A 20 -33.69 28.66 10.25
N ASP A 21 -33.24 28.64 9.00
CA ASP A 21 -31.93 28.12 8.61
C ASP A 21 -30.86 28.78 9.50
N ALA A 22 -30.47 28.11 10.59
CA ALA A 22 -29.13 28.25 11.10
C ALA A 22 -28.27 27.41 10.14
N GLN A 23 -27.48 28.08 9.30
CA GLN A 23 -26.37 27.41 8.64
C GLN A 23 -25.64 26.58 9.69
N ASP A 24 -25.58 25.27 9.47
CA ASP A 24 -24.91 24.32 10.35
C ASP A 24 -23.39 24.55 10.22
N VAL A 25 -22.88 25.59 10.89
CA VAL A 25 -21.45 25.87 11.01
C VAL A 25 -20.88 24.84 11.98
N GLN A 26 -20.70 23.61 11.49
CA GLN A 26 -20.02 22.55 12.21
C GLN A 26 -18.51 22.73 12.03
N CYS A 27 -17.77 22.84 13.12
CA CYS A 27 -16.30 22.87 13.07
C CYS A 27 -15.80 21.47 12.70
N ARG A 28 -15.61 21.24 11.39
CA ARG A 28 -15.06 19.98 10.86
C ARG A 28 -13.55 20.00 11.01
N THR A 29 -13.06 19.42 12.10
CA THR A 29 -11.64 19.24 12.37
C THR A 29 -11.40 17.93 13.09
N THR A 30 -10.29 17.29 12.76
CA THR A 30 -9.78 16.10 13.43
C THR A 30 -8.82 16.44 14.56
N ALA A 31 -8.43 17.71 14.69
CA ALA A 31 -7.47 18.20 15.68
C ALA A 31 -7.99 18.04 17.12
N GLN A 32 -7.07 17.72 18.03
CA GLN A 32 -7.34 17.62 19.46
C GLN A 32 -7.19 18.99 20.13
N ALA A 33 -8.21 19.40 20.88
CA ALA A 33 -8.17 20.60 21.69
C ALA A 33 -8.86 20.38 23.04
N ASP A 34 -8.30 21.02 24.07
CA ASP A 34 -8.81 21.04 25.42
C ASP A 34 -9.24 22.47 25.77
N ILE A 35 -10.55 22.66 25.86
CA ILE A 35 -11.16 23.98 26.09
C ILE A 35 -11.69 24.04 27.52
N VAL A 36 -11.30 25.05 28.29
CA VAL A 36 -11.84 25.30 29.63
C VAL A 36 -12.64 26.60 29.61
N LEU A 37 -13.94 26.48 29.88
CA LEU A 37 -14.84 27.63 30.03
C LEU A 37 -14.78 28.12 31.49
N LEU A 38 -14.45 29.40 31.67
CA LEU A 38 -14.46 30.07 32.96
C LEU A 38 -15.62 31.08 33.00
N VAL A 39 -16.67 30.74 33.75
CA VAL A 39 -17.95 31.45 33.70
C VAL A 39 -18.21 32.20 35.00
N ASP A 40 -18.43 33.50 34.90
CA ASP A 40 -18.86 34.32 36.03
C ASP A 40 -20.30 33.93 36.43
N GLY A 41 -20.49 33.67 37.73
CA GLY A 41 -21.77 33.36 38.36
C GLY A 41 -22.13 34.35 39.47
N SER A 42 -21.55 35.55 39.48
CA SER A 42 -21.73 36.59 40.50
C SER A 42 -23.16 37.16 40.57
N TRP A 43 -23.44 37.93 41.63
CA TRP A 43 -24.77 38.52 41.85
C TRP A 43 -25.18 39.58 40.82
N SER A 44 -24.21 40.25 40.18
CA SER A 44 -24.46 41.27 39.14
C SER A 44 -25.11 40.69 37.89
N ILE A 45 -24.85 39.41 37.61
CA ILE A 45 -25.41 38.69 36.47
C ILE A 45 -26.90 38.42 36.71
N GLY A 46 -27.24 37.80 37.84
CA GLY A 46 -28.61 37.44 38.18
C GLY A 46 -29.16 36.21 37.42
N ARG A 47 -30.14 35.54 38.04
CA ARG A 47 -30.68 34.24 37.56
C ARG A 47 -31.25 34.29 36.13
N LEU A 48 -31.85 35.41 35.74
CA LEU A 48 -32.50 35.53 34.43
C LEU A 48 -31.45 35.63 33.32
N ASN A 49 -30.38 36.39 33.52
CA ASN A 49 -29.30 36.55 32.55
C ASN A 49 -28.40 35.31 32.51
N PHE A 50 -28.26 34.59 33.62
CA PHE A 50 -27.54 33.31 33.64
C PHE A 50 -28.18 32.26 32.72
N LYS A 51 -29.51 32.31 32.51
CA LYS A 51 -30.19 31.50 31.50
C LYS A 51 -29.69 31.81 30.08
N THR A 52 -29.40 33.08 29.80
CA THR A 52 -28.85 33.53 28.51
C THR A 52 -27.41 33.07 28.34
N ILE A 53 -26.57 33.16 29.37
CA ILE A 53 -25.20 32.61 29.37
C ILE A 53 -25.21 31.11 29.08
N ARG A 54 -26.15 30.35 29.68
CA ARG A 54 -26.28 28.92 29.43
C ARG A 54 -26.66 28.60 27.98
N ALA A 55 -27.58 29.37 27.40
CA ALA A 55 -27.96 29.24 25.99
C ALA A 55 -26.79 29.59 25.05
N PHE A 56 -26.03 30.63 25.40
CA PHE A 56 -24.81 31.03 24.71
C PHE A 56 -23.76 29.91 24.71
N ILE A 57 -23.43 29.36 25.90
CA ILE A 57 -22.48 28.24 26.03
C ILE A 57 -22.94 27.05 25.20
N ALA A 58 -24.22 26.66 25.31
CA ALA A 58 -24.76 25.52 24.56
C ALA A 58 -24.61 25.67 23.03
N ARG A 59 -24.75 26.90 22.51
CA ARG A 59 -24.55 27.18 21.08
C ARG A 59 -23.07 27.22 20.71
N ALA A 60 -22.23 27.84 21.52
CA ALA A 60 -20.79 27.95 21.29
C ALA A 60 -20.07 26.59 21.32
N VAL A 61 -20.39 25.72 22.29
CA VAL A 61 -19.78 24.37 22.39
C VAL A 61 -20.44 23.36 21.46
N GLY A 62 -21.69 23.62 21.05
CA GLY A 62 -22.50 22.71 20.24
C GLY A 62 -21.97 22.50 18.82
N VAL A 63 -21.03 23.30 18.34
CA VAL A 63 -20.47 23.22 16.97
C VAL A 63 -19.29 22.27 16.84
N PHE A 64 -18.70 21.84 17.95
CA PHE A 64 -17.53 20.95 17.98
C PHE A 64 -17.92 19.47 18.00
N ASP A 65 -17.06 18.63 17.43
CA ASP A 65 -17.11 17.17 17.59
C ASP A 65 -16.49 16.81 18.96
N ILE A 66 -17.32 16.42 19.92
CA ILE A 66 -16.92 16.16 21.31
C ILE A 66 -16.57 14.68 21.48
N GLY A 67 -15.35 14.40 21.94
CA GLY A 67 -14.88 13.04 22.16
C GLY A 67 -13.47 12.96 22.76
N PRO A 68 -13.08 11.79 23.31
CA PRO A 68 -11.78 11.60 23.95
C PRO A 68 -10.59 11.81 22.99
N ASP A 69 -10.78 11.50 21.70
CA ASP A 69 -9.78 11.69 20.64
C ASP A 69 -10.03 12.96 19.82
N ARG A 70 -10.96 13.83 20.26
CA ARG A 70 -11.43 15.04 19.57
C ARG A 70 -11.36 16.26 20.50
N VAL A 71 -12.35 17.16 20.50
CA VAL A 71 -12.42 18.29 21.41
C VAL A 71 -12.96 17.85 22.77
N GLN A 72 -12.28 18.25 23.85
CA GLN A 72 -12.70 18.05 25.23
C GLN A 72 -13.00 19.39 25.88
N ILE A 73 -14.07 19.48 26.66
CA ILE A 73 -14.55 20.76 27.23
C ILE A 73 -14.79 20.63 28.74
N GLY A 74 -14.00 21.35 29.52
CA GLY A 74 -14.17 21.54 30.96
C GLY A 74 -14.88 22.86 31.26
N LEU A 75 -15.54 22.95 32.41
CA LEU A 75 -16.16 24.20 32.86
C LEU A 75 -15.90 24.43 34.35
N ALA A 76 -15.42 25.64 34.64
CA ALA A 76 -15.33 26.17 35.99
C ALA A 76 -16.22 27.42 36.12
N GLN A 77 -16.94 27.51 37.22
CA GLN A 77 -17.74 28.68 37.56
C GLN A 77 -17.07 29.43 38.70
N TYR A 78 -17.08 30.77 38.67
CA TYR A 78 -16.53 31.58 39.76
C TYR A 78 -17.51 32.63 40.27
N SER A 79 -17.31 33.01 41.53
CA SER A 79 -17.93 34.17 42.17
C SER A 79 -16.97 34.65 43.28
N GLY A 80 -17.35 34.52 44.56
CA GLY A 80 -16.43 34.70 45.69
C GLY A 80 -15.39 33.58 45.83
N ASP A 81 -15.68 32.40 45.26
CA ASP A 81 -14.80 31.25 45.18
C ASP A 81 -14.98 30.52 43.83
N PRO A 82 -13.89 30.15 43.14
CA PRO A 82 -13.95 29.34 41.92
C PRO A 82 -14.23 27.86 42.23
N LYS A 83 -15.02 27.21 41.38
CA LYS A 83 -15.39 25.80 41.48
C LYS A 83 -15.45 25.15 40.10
N THR A 84 -14.80 24.00 39.94
CA THR A 84 -15.00 23.15 38.76
C THR A 84 -16.36 22.48 38.80
N GLU A 85 -17.16 22.66 37.75
CA GLU A 85 -18.43 21.95 37.57
C GLU A 85 -18.20 20.60 36.88
N TRP A 86 -17.27 20.55 35.91
CA TRP A 86 -16.75 19.30 35.35
C TRP A 86 -15.37 19.47 34.71
N HIS A 87 -14.60 18.39 34.69
CA HIS A 87 -13.27 18.29 34.09
C HIS A 87 -13.33 17.96 32.59
N LEU A 88 -12.18 18.01 31.90
CA LEU A 88 -12.08 17.86 30.44
C LEU A 88 -12.55 16.48 29.95
N ASP A 89 -12.28 15.43 30.72
CA ASP A 89 -12.58 14.03 30.41
C ASP A 89 -13.99 13.57 30.87
N ALA A 90 -14.77 14.46 31.49
CA ALA A 90 -16.06 14.12 32.09
C ALA A 90 -17.14 13.77 31.05
N HIS A 91 -17.15 14.46 29.90
CA HIS A 91 -18.17 14.32 28.86
C HIS A 91 -17.57 13.83 27.55
N LYS A 92 -17.86 12.58 27.20
CA LYS A 92 -17.32 11.92 25.99
C LYS A 92 -18.16 12.11 24.73
N THR A 93 -19.34 12.71 24.85
CA THR A 93 -20.24 12.95 23.71
C THR A 93 -20.88 14.32 23.79
N ARG A 94 -21.27 14.85 22.62
CA ARG A 94 -21.94 16.15 22.48
C ARG A 94 -23.25 16.19 23.27
N GLU A 95 -24.04 15.14 23.24
CA GLU A 95 -25.32 15.07 23.94
C GLU A 95 -25.12 15.15 25.46
N SER A 96 -24.11 14.47 26.00
CA SER A 96 -23.81 14.49 27.44
C SER A 96 -23.33 15.87 27.89
N LEU A 97 -22.49 16.54 27.09
CA LEU A 97 -22.03 17.89 27.38
C LEU A 97 -23.19 18.91 27.34
N LEU A 98 -24.05 18.85 26.32
CA LEU A 98 -25.19 19.77 26.21
C LEU A 98 -26.20 19.60 27.34
N ASP A 99 -26.41 18.38 27.83
CA ASP A 99 -27.25 18.13 29.00
C ASP A 99 -26.63 18.70 30.29
N ALA A 100 -25.31 18.54 30.48
CA ALA A 100 -24.60 19.13 31.61
C ALA A 100 -24.67 20.67 31.59
N VAL A 101 -24.48 21.29 30.43
CA VAL A 101 -24.66 22.74 30.24
C VAL A 101 -26.10 23.13 30.57
N ALA A 102 -27.11 22.41 30.08
CA ALA A 102 -28.53 22.70 30.34
C ALA A 102 -28.91 22.66 31.83
N ASN A 103 -28.17 21.91 32.64
CA ASN A 103 -28.41 21.75 34.08
C ASN A 103 -27.45 22.56 34.98
N LEU A 104 -26.61 23.42 34.40
CA LEU A 104 -25.64 24.25 35.13
C LEU A 104 -26.32 25.18 36.18
N PRO A 105 -25.93 25.10 37.47
CA PRO A 105 -26.53 25.92 38.53
C PRO A 105 -26.00 27.36 38.55
N TYR A 106 -26.84 28.28 39.05
CA TYR A 106 -26.44 29.66 39.33
C TYR A 106 -25.92 29.78 40.77
N LYS A 107 -24.69 30.27 40.96
CA LYS A 107 -24.01 30.33 42.26
C LYS A 107 -24.35 31.60 43.07
N GLY A 108 -24.03 32.77 42.54
CA GLY A 108 -24.13 34.06 43.23
C GLY A 108 -22.97 34.33 44.20
N GLY A 109 -22.44 35.56 44.21
CA GLY A 109 -21.31 36.00 45.05
C GLY A 109 -20.62 37.25 44.47
N ASN A 110 -19.43 37.59 45.00
CA ASN A 110 -18.56 38.67 44.47
C ASN A 110 -17.85 38.23 43.17
N THR A 111 -17.04 39.11 42.55
CA THR A 111 -16.33 38.82 41.29
C THR A 111 -14.82 38.88 41.50
N LEU A 112 -14.17 37.72 41.67
CA LEU A 112 -12.70 37.56 41.81
C LEU A 112 -12.12 36.82 40.59
N THR A 113 -11.95 37.54 39.48
CA THR A 113 -11.51 36.99 38.19
C THR A 113 -10.04 36.54 38.22
N GLY A 114 -9.15 37.23 38.92
CA GLY A 114 -7.73 36.88 39.02
C GLY A 114 -7.51 35.54 39.71
N LEU A 115 -8.16 35.33 40.85
CA LEU A 115 -8.21 34.05 41.56
C LEU A 115 -8.75 32.93 40.67
N ALA A 116 -9.78 33.22 39.89
CA ALA A 116 -10.43 32.26 39.00
C ALA A 116 -9.52 31.83 37.83
N LEU A 117 -8.75 32.76 37.25
CA LEU A 117 -7.74 32.48 36.23
C LEU A 117 -6.62 31.58 36.77
N ASN A 118 -6.12 31.85 37.97
CA ASN A 118 -5.13 30.97 38.60
C ASN A 118 -5.74 29.59 38.93
N TYR A 119 -7.01 29.54 39.32
CA TYR A 119 -7.68 28.29 39.66
C TYR A 119 -7.76 27.33 38.48
N ILE A 120 -8.13 27.79 37.28
CA ILE A 120 -8.21 26.93 36.09
C ILE A 120 -6.85 26.37 35.69
N LEU A 121 -5.77 27.14 35.87
CA LEU A 121 -4.40 26.67 35.65
C LEU A 121 -4.01 25.54 36.63
N GLN A 122 -4.45 25.64 37.89
CA GLN A 122 -4.08 24.67 38.92
C GLN A 122 -4.98 23.42 38.96
N ASN A 123 -6.22 23.50 38.47
CA ASN A 123 -7.22 22.45 38.70
C ASN A 123 -7.89 21.91 37.42
N ASN A 124 -7.84 22.64 36.30
CA ASN A 124 -8.53 22.25 35.07
C ASN A 124 -7.55 21.92 33.94
N PHE A 125 -6.46 22.69 33.82
CA PHE A 125 -5.35 22.38 32.91
C PHE A 125 -4.32 21.46 33.59
N LYS A 126 -4.73 20.24 33.93
CA LYS A 126 -3.85 19.18 34.46
C LYS A 126 -4.10 17.85 33.77
N GLU A 127 -3.03 17.07 33.56
CA GLU A 127 -3.11 15.80 32.82
C GLU A 127 -4.00 14.77 33.50
N ASN A 128 -3.98 14.74 34.84
CA ASN A 128 -4.79 13.84 35.65
C ASN A 128 -6.31 14.13 35.63
N VAL A 129 -6.74 15.21 34.96
CA VAL A 129 -8.15 15.60 34.80
C VAL A 129 -8.53 15.80 33.33
N GLY A 130 -7.83 15.09 32.44
CA GLY A 130 -8.17 15.01 31.02
C GLY A 130 -7.38 15.93 30.09
N MET A 131 -6.50 16.80 30.60
CA MET A 131 -5.65 17.63 29.73
C MET A 131 -4.63 16.76 28.99
N ARG A 132 -4.55 16.92 27.67
CA ARG A 132 -3.63 16.19 26.79
C ARG A 132 -2.41 17.07 26.50
N PRO A 133 -1.18 16.56 26.65
CA PRO A 133 0.03 17.33 26.35
C PRO A 133 0.07 17.83 24.91
N SER A 134 -0.28 16.96 23.95
CA SER A 134 -0.29 17.20 22.50
C SER A 134 -1.49 18.00 21.98
N ALA A 135 -2.51 18.26 22.82
CA ALA A 135 -3.70 19.02 22.41
C ALA A 135 -3.51 20.53 22.63
N ARG A 136 -4.17 21.33 21.78
CA ARG A 136 -4.25 22.79 21.94
C ARG A 136 -5.01 23.12 23.22
N LYS A 137 -4.57 24.14 23.96
CA LYS A 137 -5.13 24.50 25.27
C LYS A 137 -5.76 25.87 25.15
N ILE A 138 -7.08 25.96 25.35
CA ILE A 138 -7.84 27.19 25.13
C ILE A 138 -8.68 27.50 26.38
N GLY A 139 -8.53 28.69 26.93
CA GLY A 139 -9.37 29.21 28.01
C GLY A 139 -10.36 30.25 27.49
N VAL A 140 -11.63 30.14 27.87
CA VAL A 140 -12.67 31.13 27.48
C VAL A 140 -13.29 31.73 28.74
N LEU A 141 -13.05 33.01 28.99
CA LEU A 141 -13.59 33.76 30.11
C LEU A 141 -14.88 34.48 29.72
N ILE A 142 -15.92 34.38 30.57
CA ILE A 142 -17.16 35.17 30.47
C ILE A 142 -17.34 35.95 31.77
N THR A 143 -17.35 37.29 31.72
CA THR A 143 -17.46 38.20 32.88
C THR A 143 -18.42 39.36 32.63
N ASP A 144 -19.08 39.88 33.68
CA ASP A 144 -20.03 41.01 33.58
C ASP A 144 -19.56 42.33 34.23
N GLY A 145 -18.35 42.35 34.77
CA GLY A 145 -17.81 43.49 35.51
C GLY A 145 -16.30 43.48 35.70
N LYS A 146 -15.78 44.59 36.25
CA LYS A 146 -14.37 44.76 36.61
C LYS A 146 -14.00 43.86 37.80
N SER A 147 -12.86 43.16 37.72
CA SER A 147 -12.40 42.35 38.85
C SER A 147 -11.95 43.19 40.05
N GLN A 148 -12.05 42.59 41.23
CA GLN A 148 -11.61 43.19 42.50
C GLN A 148 -10.17 42.80 42.89
N ASP A 149 -9.52 41.95 42.10
CA ASP A 149 -8.14 41.46 42.25
C ASP A 149 -7.33 41.58 40.95
N ASP A 150 -6.02 41.34 41.01
CA ASP A 150 -5.13 41.47 39.84
C ASP A 150 -5.32 40.31 38.84
N VAL A 151 -5.61 40.67 37.59
CA VAL A 151 -5.79 39.71 36.48
C VAL A 151 -4.57 39.59 35.59
N ILE A 152 -3.65 40.58 35.62
CA ILE A 152 -2.55 40.66 34.65
C ILE A 152 -1.54 39.55 34.91
N ALA A 153 -1.10 39.37 36.15
CA ALA A 153 -0.15 38.32 36.49
C ALA A 153 -0.70 36.90 36.21
N ASN A 154 -1.98 36.69 36.49
CA ASN A 154 -2.62 35.37 36.35
C ASN A 154 -2.90 35.00 34.89
N SER A 155 -3.35 35.97 34.08
CA SER A 155 -3.51 35.78 32.63
C SER A 155 -2.17 35.58 31.92
N GLN A 156 -1.13 36.31 32.33
CA GLN A 156 0.21 36.11 31.77
C GLN A 156 0.74 34.69 32.04
N ASN A 157 0.56 34.18 33.26
CA ASN A 157 1.01 32.82 33.60
C ASN A 157 0.29 31.74 32.76
N LEU A 158 -1.00 31.90 32.49
CA LEU A 158 -1.73 31.02 31.57
C LEU A 158 -1.13 31.07 30.16
N ARG A 159 -0.86 32.27 29.62
CA ARG A 159 -0.25 32.44 28.29
C ARG A 159 1.17 31.87 28.21
N ASP A 160 1.97 32.06 29.25
CA ASP A 160 3.33 31.51 29.35
C ASP A 160 3.34 29.97 29.36
N GLN A 161 2.23 29.33 29.76
CA GLN A 161 2.01 27.88 29.69
C GLN A 161 1.43 27.42 28.33
N GLY A 162 1.39 28.30 27.34
CA GLY A 162 0.88 27.99 26.00
C GLY A 162 -0.64 27.88 25.90
N ILE A 163 -1.37 28.51 26.83
CA ILE A 163 -2.84 28.53 26.83
C ILE A 163 -3.32 29.79 26.13
N GLU A 164 -4.15 29.62 25.10
CA GLU A 164 -4.77 30.70 24.33
C GLU A 164 -6.04 31.18 25.04
N LEU A 165 -6.16 32.50 25.28
CA LEU A 165 -7.24 33.07 26.10
C LEU A 165 -8.20 33.92 25.28
N TYR A 166 -9.48 33.57 25.37
CA TYR A 166 -10.62 34.36 24.88
C TYR A 166 -11.29 35.08 26.06
N ALA A 167 -11.53 36.38 25.94
CA ALA A 167 -12.17 37.19 26.97
C ALA A 167 -13.48 37.80 26.47
N ILE A 168 -14.59 37.43 27.09
CA ILE A 168 -15.95 37.87 26.74
C ILE A 168 -16.49 38.71 27.91
N GLY A 169 -16.56 40.01 27.69
CA GLY A 169 -17.18 40.97 28.59
C GLY A 169 -18.62 41.25 28.24
N VAL A 170 -19.48 41.33 29.26
CA VAL A 170 -20.88 41.67 29.11
C VAL A 170 -21.21 42.90 29.96
N LYS A 171 -22.00 43.82 29.41
CA LYS A 171 -22.57 44.98 30.12
C LYS A 171 -21.53 45.94 30.70
N ASN A 172 -21.07 45.71 31.93
CA ASN A 172 -20.17 46.63 32.67
C ASN A 172 -18.72 46.12 32.73
N ALA A 173 -18.35 45.16 31.87
CA ALA A 173 -16.98 44.65 31.81
C ALA A 173 -15.98 45.75 31.40
N ASP A 174 -14.82 45.79 32.07
CA ASP A 174 -13.76 46.77 31.79
C ASP A 174 -12.94 46.31 30.58
N GLU A 175 -13.01 47.07 29.48
CA GLU A 175 -12.34 46.70 28.23
C GLU A 175 -10.81 46.60 28.38
N ASN A 176 -10.18 47.42 29.22
CA ASN A 176 -8.73 47.35 29.43
C ASN A 176 -8.35 46.08 30.19
N GLU A 177 -9.23 45.62 31.08
CA GLU A 177 -9.05 44.36 31.80
C GLU A 177 -9.19 43.16 30.84
N LEU A 178 -10.22 43.14 30.00
CA LEU A 178 -10.42 42.09 28.99
C LEU A 178 -9.24 42.01 28.02
N ARG A 179 -8.75 43.17 27.56
CA ARG A 179 -7.57 43.29 26.71
C ARG A 179 -6.32 42.71 27.37
N SER A 180 -6.15 42.94 28.67
CA SER A 180 -5.01 42.38 29.40
C SER A 180 -5.08 40.86 29.60
N ILE A 181 -6.28 40.27 29.53
CA ILE A 181 -6.54 38.84 29.71
C ILE A 181 -6.47 38.08 28.38
N ALA A 182 -7.03 38.63 27.30
CA ALA A 182 -7.07 38.00 25.99
C ALA A 182 -5.65 37.75 25.44
N THR A 183 -5.53 36.78 24.53
CA THR A 183 -4.30 36.59 23.73
C THR A 183 -4.32 37.54 22.53
N ASP A 184 -3.16 38.07 22.13
CA ASP A 184 -3.07 38.90 20.92
C ASP A 184 -3.38 38.09 19.64
N PRO A 185 -4.07 38.65 18.63
CA PRO A 185 -4.62 40.01 18.60
C PRO A 185 -6.01 40.10 19.27
N ASP A 186 -6.28 41.25 19.88
CA ASP A 186 -7.56 41.54 20.56
C ASP A 186 -8.79 41.39 19.63
N GLU A 187 -8.63 41.67 18.33
CA GLU A 187 -9.72 41.68 17.34
C GLU A 187 -10.48 40.36 17.23
N ILE A 188 -9.84 39.23 17.59
CA ILE A 188 -10.44 37.89 17.49
C ILE A 188 -10.61 37.20 18.86
N HIS A 189 -9.87 37.63 19.88
CA HIS A 189 -9.87 37.03 21.22
C HIS A 189 -10.65 37.83 22.26
N MET A 190 -10.97 39.10 22.00
CA MET A 190 -11.71 39.96 22.92
C MET A 190 -13.09 40.32 22.35
N TYR A 191 -14.14 40.05 23.13
CA TYR A 191 -15.52 40.42 22.80
C TYR A 191 -16.10 41.26 23.93
N ASN A 192 -16.68 42.40 23.61
CA ASN A 192 -17.37 43.25 24.58
C ASN A 192 -18.78 43.55 24.07
N VAL A 193 -19.80 43.02 24.75
CA VAL A 193 -21.21 43.21 24.39
C VAL A 193 -21.92 44.10 25.40
N ALA A 194 -22.74 45.03 24.92
CA ALA A 194 -23.39 46.02 25.78
C ALA A 194 -24.44 45.44 26.75
N ASP A 195 -25.00 44.27 26.44
CA ASP A 195 -26.02 43.59 27.26
C ASP A 195 -26.04 42.08 27.00
N PHE A 196 -26.57 41.30 27.94
CA PHE A 196 -26.70 39.85 27.82
C PHE A 196 -27.54 39.40 26.62
N SER A 197 -28.49 40.22 26.16
CA SER A 197 -29.29 39.94 24.96
C SER A 197 -28.46 39.87 23.67
N PHE A 198 -27.33 40.56 23.61
CA PHE A 198 -26.42 40.59 22.45
C PHE A 198 -25.35 39.47 22.49
N LEU A 199 -25.31 38.64 23.53
CA LEU A 199 -24.39 37.49 23.59
C LEU A 199 -24.60 36.52 22.43
N LEU A 200 -25.83 36.37 21.95
CA LEU A 200 -26.13 35.46 20.85
C LEU A 200 -25.62 35.99 19.49
N ASP A 201 -25.34 37.28 19.36
CA ASP A 201 -24.88 37.89 18.11
C ASP A 201 -23.41 37.62 17.84
N ILE A 202 -22.61 37.41 18.90
CA ILE A 202 -21.18 37.11 18.79
C ILE A 202 -20.88 35.61 18.64
N VAL A 203 -21.88 34.74 18.81
CA VAL A 203 -21.67 33.28 18.83
C VAL A 203 -21.02 32.79 17.54
N ASP A 204 -21.51 33.23 16.38
CA ASP A 204 -21.03 32.71 15.11
C ASP A 204 -19.55 33.12 14.86
N SER A 205 -19.19 34.37 15.17
CA SER A 205 -17.81 34.87 15.07
C SER A 205 -16.87 34.23 16.11
N LEU A 206 -17.34 34.09 17.36
CA LEU A 206 -16.57 33.41 18.41
C LEU A 206 -16.32 31.95 18.06
N THR A 207 -17.35 31.25 17.57
CA THR A 207 -17.25 29.85 17.15
C THR A 207 -16.28 29.69 15.98
N GLU A 208 -16.31 30.60 15.00
CA GLU A 208 -15.37 30.60 13.87
C GLU A 208 -13.92 30.76 14.36
N ASN A 209 -13.68 31.74 15.23
CA ASN A 209 -12.36 32.01 15.77
C ASN A 209 -11.87 30.86 16.69
N LEU A 210 -12.71 30.34 17.58
CA LEU A 210 -12.39 29.16 18.38
C LEU A 210 -12.10 27.94 17.48
N CYS A 211 -12.85 27.75 16.40
CA CYS A 211 -12.58 26.68 15.44
C CYS A 211 -11.22 26.86 14.73
N ASN A 212 -10.83 28.10 14.43
CA ASN A 212 -9.51 28.41 13.88
C ASN A 212 -8.40 28.15 14.91
N SER A 213 -8.58 28.53 16.18
CA SER A 213 -7.64 28.21 17.27
C SER A 213 -7.47 26.70 17.49
N VAL A 214 -8.57 25.93 17.37
CA VAL A 214 -8.54 24.46 17.40
C VAL A 214 -7.77 23.88 16.21
N LYS A 215 -7.87 24.49 15.02
CA LYS A 215 -7.13 24.08 13.81
C LYS A 215 -5.64 24.46 13.85
N GLY A 216 -5.26 25.49 14.61
CA GLY A 216 -3.88 25.99 14.72
C GLY A 216 -3.61 27.21 13.83
N PRO A 217 -2.42 27.85 13.94
CA PRO A 217 -2.08 29.00 13.12
C PRO A 217 -1.98 28.51 11.67
N GLY A 218 -2.69 29.15 10.74
CA GLY A 218 -2.76 28.78 9.31
C GLY A 218 -1.45 28.97 8.55
N GLY A 219 -0.39 28.32 9.02
CA GLY A 219 0.84 28.08 8.28
C GLY A 219 0.88 26.62 7.86
N PRO A 220 1.53 26.32 6.71
CA PRO A 220 1.70 24.95 6.27
C PRO A 220 2.38 24.13 7.37
N PRO A 221 1.93 22.87 7.61
CA PRO A 221 2.51 22.01 8.63
C PRO A 221 4.02 21.83 8.40
N ASP A 222 4.77 21.58 9.48
CA ASP A 222 6.21 21.31 9.36
C ASP A 222 6.47 20.11 8.45
N ALA A 223 7.52 20.20 7.64
CA ALA A 223 7.90 19.14 6.73
C ALA A 223 8.38 17.90 7.51
N PRO A 224 7.98 16.67 7.11
CA PRO A 224 8.55 15.46 7.66
C PRO A 224 10.07 15.39 7.43
N THR A 225 10.78 14.58 8.22
CA THR A 225 12.24 14.44 8.15
C THR A 225 12.68 12.98 7.99
N ASN A 226 13.96 12.74 7.66
CA ASN A 226 14.58 11.40 7.59
C ASN A 226 13.88 10.38 6.68
N LEU A 227 13.75 10.68 5.38
CA LEU A 227 13.23 9.72 4.41
C LEU A 227 14.25 8.60 4.16
N VAL A 228 13.84 7.36 4.39
CA VAL A 228 14.62 6.13 4.18
C VAL A 228 13.80 5.16 3.35
N THR A 229 14.44 4.51 2.38
CA THR A 229 13.84 3.48 1.53
C THR A 229 14.37 2.10 1.89
N SER A 230 13.51 1.07 1.84
CA SER A 230 13.84 -0.31 2.18
C SER A 230 12.99 -1.30 1.38
N GLU A 231 13.27 -2.61 1.49
CA GLU A 231 12.49 -3.67 0.81
C GLU A 231 12.39 -3.47 -0.72
N VAL A 232 13.48 -3.02 -1.36
CA VAL A 232 13.50 -2.72 -2.80
C VAL A 232 13.35 -4.00 -3.62
N THR A 233 12.32 -4.02 -4.48
CA THR A 233 12.04 -5.07 -5.46
C THR A 233 12.11 -4.50 -6.88
N HIS A 234 11.80 -5.33 -7.88
CA HIS A 234 11.71 -4.91 -9.28
C HIS A 234 10.40 -4.15 -9.60
N HIS A 235 9.41 -4.14 -8.70
CA HIS A 235 8.12 -3.44 -8.88
C HIS A 235 7.66 -2.63 -7.68
N SER A 236 8.42 -2.60 -6.59
CA SER A 236 8.05 -1.89 -5.38
C SER A 236 9.24 -1.54 -4.50
N PHE A 237 9.07 -0.56 -3.62
CA PHE A 237 9.94 -0.36 -2.46
C PHE A 237 9.13 0.30 -1.34
N ARG A 238 9.59 0.14 -0.10
CA ARG A 238 9.02 0.80 1.07
C ARG A 238 9.71 2.14 1.29
N ALA A 239 8.93 3.19 1.52
CA ALA A 239 9.41 4.51 1.95
C ALA A 239 8.97 4.74 3.41
N SER A 240 9.88 5.20 4.25
CA SER A 240 9.66 5.46 5.68
C SER A 240 10.27 6.81 6.07
N TRP A 241 9.60 7.57 6.93
CA TRP A 241 10.04 8.90 7.38
C TRP A 241 9.78 9.11 8.88
N THR A 242 10.24 10.24 9.40
CA THR A 242 9.92 10.76 10.73
C THR A 242 8.90 11.90 10.59
N GLY A 243 7.77 11.81 11.32
CA GLY A 243 6.75 12.84 11.33
C GLY A 243 7.18 14.12 12.07
N PRO A 244 6.57 15.28 11.77
CA PRO A 244 6.80 16.52 12.51
C PRO A 244 6.22 16.45 13.94
N GLU A 245 6.63 17.36 14.83
CA GLU A 245 6.11 17.43 16.20
C GLU A 245 4.63 17.91 16.27
N GLY A 246 4.15 18.56 15.22
CA GLY A 246 2.76 19.01 15.09
C GLY A 246 1.77 17.93 14.64
N PRO A 247 0.45 18.14 14.84
CA PRO A 247 -0.56 17.20 14.37
C PRO A 247 -0.53 17.09 12.84
N VAL A 248 -0.60 15.86 12.32
CA VAL A 248 -0.71 15.58 10.88
C VAL A 248 -1.97 14.78 10.65
N ASP A 249 -2.83 15.20 9.71
CA ASP A 249 -4.03 14.44 9.37
C ASP A 249 -3.70 13.25 8.48
N LYS A 250 -2.83 13.47 7.49
CA LYS A 250 -2.36 12.46 6.56
C LYS A 250 -1.04 12.87 5.92
N TYR A 251 -0.28 11.90 5.42
CA TYR A 251 0.82 12.15 4.51
C TYR A 251 0.37 11.95 3.07
N ARG A 252 0.72 12.89 2.18
CA ARG A 252 0.63 12.70 0.73
C ARG A 252 2.02 12.36 0.23
N VAL A 253 2.19 11.15 -0.30
CA VAL A 253 3.45 10.70 -0.91
C VAL A 253 3.30 10.78 -2.42
N GLU A 254 4.07 11.66 -3.04
CA GLU A 254 4.17 11.79 -4.49
C GLU A 254 5.41 11.06 -4.98
N TYR A 255 5.26 10.23 -6.02
CA TYR A 255 6.39 9.55 -6.64
C TYR A 255 6.30 9.60 -8.17
N MET A 256 7.44 9.83 -8.80
CA MET A 256 7.52 9.97 -10.25
C MET A 256 8.87 9.49 -10.79
N THR A 257 8.86 8.98 -12.02
CA THR A 257 10.10 8.82 -12.78
C THR A 257 10.54 10.18 -13.32
N ILE A 258 11.81 10.32 -13.69
CA ILE A 258 12.39 11.57 -14.22
C ILE A 258 11.58 12.13 -15.42
N SER A 259 10.94 11.28 -16.20
CA SER A 259 10.13 11.61 -17.38
C SER A 259 8.63 11.36 -17.22
N GLY A 260 8.19 10.88 -16.05
CA GLY A 260 6.85 10.36 -15.80
C GLY A 260 5.89 11.38 -15.20
N ARG A 261 4.60 11.01 -15.14
CA ARG A 261 3.59 11.77 -14.39
C ARG A 261 3.68 11.43 -12.90
N PRO A 262 3.51 12.41 -11.99
CA PRO A 262 3.47 12.15 -10.56
C PRO A 262 2.26 11.31 -10.19
N GLN A 263 2.54 10.22 -9.48
CA GLN A 263 1.55 9.36 -8.83
C GLN A 263 1.47 9.74 -7.35
N GLN A 264 0.32 9.49 -6.72
CA GLN A 264 0.04 9.88 -5.34
C GLN A 264 -0.42 8.67 -4.52
N ALA A 265 0.13 8.54 -3.32
CA ALA A 265 -0.37 7.68 -2.26
C ALA A 265 -0.72 8.52 -1.03
N PHE A 266 -1.75 8.12 -0.29
CA PHE A 266 -2.16 8.77 0.96
C PHE A 266 -1.99 7.80 2.12
N VAL A 267 -1.41 8.29 3.21
CA VAL A 267 -1.09 7.52 4.42
C VAL A 267 -1.68 8.27 5.61
N ASP A 268 -2.22 7.55 6.58
CA ASP A 268 -2.78 8.17 7.79
C ASP A 268 -1.70 8.94 8.57
N GLY A 269 -2.05 10.03 9.26
CA GLY A 269 -1.09 10.83 10.03
C GLY A 269 -0.43 10.08 11.20
N THR A 270 -0.99 8.94 11.62
CA THR A 270 -0.42 8.06 12.64
C THR A 270 0.63 7.08 12.10
N GLU A 271 0.72 6.92 10.78
CA GLU A 271 1.65 6.02 10.10
C GLU A 271 2.73 6.80 9.37
N THR A 272 4.00 6.39 9.49
CA THR A 272 5.13 7.06 8.85
C THR A 272 5.86 6.19 7.82
N THR A 273 5.14 5.24 7.22
CA THR A 273 5.68 4.32 6.22
C THR A 273 4.64 3.94 5.17
N VAL A 274 5.06 3.69 3.92
CA VAL A 274 4.21 3.20 2.83
C VAL A 274 5.00 2.32 1.87
N VAL A 275 4.34 1.32 1.29
CA VAL A 275 4.90 0.53 0.18
C VAL A 275 4.39 1.12 -1.13
N LEU A 276 5.30 1.56 -2.00
CA LEU A 276 4.99 2.04 -3.34
C LEU A 276 5.03 0.85 -4.29
N GLU A 277 3.89 0.49 -4.86
CA GLU A 277 3.73 -0.70 -5.72
C GLU A 277 3.43 -0.32 -7.18
N GLY A 278 3.62 -1.27 -8.11
CA GLY A 278 3.33 -1.05 -9.53
C GLY A 278 4.39 -0.21 -10.25
N LEU A 279 5.62 -0.23 -9.74
CA LEU A 279 6.75 0.51 -10.30
C LEU A 279 7.40 -0.24 -11.46
N ASN A 280 8.06 0.49 -12.36
CA ASN A 280 8.86 -0.09 -13.43
C ASN A 280 10.20 -0.57 -12.87
N ALA A 281 10.70 -1.71 -13.35
CA ALA A 281 12.02 -2.24 -12.98
C ALA A 281 13.17 -1.37 -13.51
N LEU A 282 14.32 -1.43 -12.84
CA LEU A 282 15.53 -0.66 -13.19
C LEU A 282 15.25 0.83 -13.45
N THR A 283 14.33 1.42 -12.68
CA THR A 283 13.87 2.80 -12.89
C THR A 283 14.06 3.59 -11.62
N GLU A 284 14.69 4.75 -11.73
CA GLU A 284 14.83 5.71 -10.63
C GLU A 284 13.52 6.49 -10.44
N TYR A 285 13.02 6.48 -9.20
CA TYR A 285 11.84 7.20 -8.76
C TYR A 285 12.24 8.29 -7.76
N LEU A 286 11.80 9.52 -8.03
CA LEU A 286 11.81 10.62 -7.07
C LEU A 286 10.58 10.48 -6.16
N VAL A 287 10.77 10.59 -4.86
CA VAL A 287 9.72 10.50 -3.83
C VAL A 287 9.68 11.81 -3.05
N ASN A 288 8.50 12.42 -2.97
CA ASN A 288 8.22 13.63 -2.22
C ASN A 288 7.15 13.32 -1.17
N VAL A 289 7.47 13.47 0.11
CA VAL A 289 6.52 13.26 1.21
C VAL A 289 6.08 14.60 1.77
N TYR A 290 4.77 14.84 1.78
CA TYR A 290 4.12 16.04 2.32
C TYR A 290 3.34 15.67 3.57
N ALA A 291 3.51 16.41 4.67
CA ALA A 291 2.55 16.39 5.77
C ALA A 291 1.34 17.25 5.37
N VAL A 292 0.12 16.76 5.61
CA VAL A 292 -1.12 17.46 5.25
C VAL A 292 -1.98 17.63 6.50
N VAL A 293 -2.45 18.85 6.72
CA VAL A 293 -3.38 19.23 7.79
C VAL A 293 -4.50 20.06 7.17
N GLY A 294 -5.74 19.57 7.24
CA GLY A 294 -6.88 20.15 6.53
C GLY A 294 -6.68 20.18 5.01
N GLU A 295 -6.63 21.39 4.45
CA GLU A 295 -6.36 21.63 3.02
C GLU A 295 -4.91 22.08 2.74
N GLU A 296 -4.10 22.29 3.78
CA GLU A 296 -2.73 22.79 3.66
C GLU A 296 -1.71 21.64 3.63
N SER A 297 -0.62 21.82 2.86
CA SER A 297 0.47 20.85 2.72
C SER A 297 1.81 21.48 3.11
N SER A 298 2.66 20.72 3.78
CA SER A 298 4.04 21.12 4.11
C SER A 298 4.90 21.31 2.87
N GLU A 299 6.12 21.81 3.06
CA GLU A 299 7.18 21.59 2.06
C GLU A 299 7.51 20.08 1.93
N PRO A 300 7.89 19.59 0.74
CA PRO A 300 8.15 18.18 0.52
C PRO A 300 9.51 17.74 1.08
N LEU A 301 9.50 16.64 1.82
CA LEU A 301 10.70 15.84 2.06
C LEU A 301 11.01 15.02 0.82
N LYS A 302 12.15 15.29 0.17
CA LYS A 302 12.54 14.67 -1.10
C LYS A 302 13.53 13.52 -0.89
N GLY A 303 13.37 12.45 -1.64
CA GLY A 303 14.32 11.35 -1.76
C GLY A 303 14.21 10.68 -3.12
N SER A 304 15.05 9.67 -3.35
CA SER A 304 15.06 8.90 -4.58
C SER A 304 15.41 7.45 -4.31
N GLU A 305 14.86 6.54 -5.11
CA GLU A 305 15.22 5.12 -5.06
C GLU A 305 15.15 4.49 -6.45
N THR A 306 16.01 3.50 -6.72
CA THR A 306 16.02 2.76 -7.98
C THR A 306 15.56 1.32 -7.78
N THR A 307 14.49 0.93 -8.49
CA THR A 307 13.98 -0.45 -8.45
C THR A 307 14.98 -1.45 -9.04
N LEU A 308 14.92 -2.71 -8.59
CA LEU A 308 15.81 -3.76 -9.08
C LEU A 308 15.51 -4.15 -10.55
N PRO A 309 16.49 -4.68 -11.30
CA PRO A 309 16.25 -5.25 -12.62
C PRO A 309 15.40 -6.54 -12.54
N LEU A 310 14.62 -6.82 -13.59
CA LEU A 310 13.79 -8.02 -13.67
C LEU A 310 14.65 -9.31 -13.69
N PRO A 311 14.27 -10.36 -12.92
CA PRO A 311 14.94 -11.64 -13.01
C PRO A 311 14.69 -12.33 -14.36
N ALA A 312 15.73 -12.97 -14.89
CA ALA A 312 15.78 -13.40 -16.30
C ALA A 312 14.85 -14.57 -16.71
N ALA A 313 14.07 -15.19 -15.80
CA ALA A 313 13.40 -16.45 -16.15
C ALA A 313 12.10 -16.84 -15.41
N VAL A 314 11.61 -16.09 -14.41
CA VAL A 314 10.49 -16.58 -13.58
C VAL A 314 9.25 -15.71 -13.75
N GLY A 315 8.22 -16.26 -14.40
CA GLY A 315 6.90 -15.62 -14.55
C GLY A 315 6.68 -14.83 -15.85
N ALA A 316 7.47 -15.07 -16.90
CA ALA A 316 7.32 -14.38 -18.18
C ALA A 316 5.95 -14.66 -18.82
N SER A 317 5.25 -13.59 -19.21
CA SER A 317 3.97 -13.65 -19.94
C SER A 317 4.12 -14.12 -21.39
N GLY A 318 5.33 -14.03 -21.95
CA GLY A 318 5.67 -14.44 -23.30
C GLY A 318 7.17 -14.30 -23.58
N TYR A 319 7.58 -14.65 -24.78
CA TYR A 319 8.94 -14.41 -25.27
C TYR A 319 8.90 -13.73 -26.63
N MET A 320 9.86 -12.84 -26.89
CA MET A 320 10.07 -12.19 -28.16
C MET A 320 11.44 -12.60 -28.70
N LEU A 321 11.47 -13.14 -29.91
CA LEU A 321 12.67 -13.56 -30.60
C LEU A 321 12.89 -12.64 -31.80
N LEU A 322 13.99 -11.90 -31.79
CA LEU A 322 14.47 -11.14 -32.94
C LEU A 322 15.55 -11.96 -33.65
N TYR A 323 15.51 -12.00 -34.98
CA TYR A 323 16.57 -12.61 -35.76
C TYR A 323 16.85 -11.83 -37.04
N SER A 324 18.14 -11.69 -37.36
CA SER A 324 18.62 -10.96 -38.54
C SER A 324 19.79 -11.71 -39.19
N ALA A 325 19.84 -11.69 -40.52
CA ALA A 325 20.92 -12.32 -41.26
C ALA A 325 22.19 -11.44 -41.20
N ILE A 326 23.32 -12.06 -40.89
CA ILE A 326 24.61 -11.38 -40.72
C ILE A 326 25.30 -11.22 -42.08
N ASN A 327 25.28 -12.28 -42.90
CA ASN A 327 26.01 -12.37 -44.16
C ASN A 327 25.08 -12.77 -45.32
N ALA A 328 23.90 -12.14 -45.43
CA ALA A 328 22.99 -12.42 -46.55
C ALA A 328 23.50 -11.75 -47.84
N THR A 329 23.36 -12.45 -48.96
CA THR A 329 23.69 -11.95 -50.32
C THR A 329 22.73 -10.88 -50.83
N LYS A 330 21.63 -10.63 -50.11
CA LYS A 330 20.67 -9.52 -50.31
C LYS A 330 20.45 -8.83 -48.96
N PRO A 331 20.23 -7.50 -48.91
CA PRO A 331 19.95 -6.79 -47.66
C PRO A 331 18.66 -7.31 -47.04
N THR A 332 18.73 -7.79 -45.80
CA THR A 332 17.57 -8.30 -45.05
C THR A 332 17.30 -7.43 -43.84
N THR A 333 16.01 -7.19 -43.55
CA THR A 333 15.55 -6.51 -42.34
C THR A 333 15.43 -7.49 -41.18
N GLU A 334 15.57 -6.98 -39.94
CA GLU A 334 15.35 -7.76 -38.73
C GLU A 334 13.90 -8.26 -38.65
N LEU A 335 13.73 -9.53 -38.29
CA LEU A 335 12.43 -10.20 -38.21
C LEU A 335 12.09 -10.52 -36.76
N GLU A 336 10.83 -10.30 -36.39
CA GLU A 336 10.32 -10.47 -35.02
C GLU A 336 9.31 -11.62 -34.95
N MET A 337 9.42 -12.44 -33.91
CA MET A 337 8.45 -13.48 -33.58
C MET A 337 8.10 -13.42 -32.09
N ARG A 338 6.80 -13.48 -31.75
CA ARG A 338 6.32 -13.51 -30.36
C ARG A 338 5.61 -14.82 -30.05
N VAL A 339 5.89 -15.36 -28.87
CA VAL A 339 5.32 -16.62 -28.37
C VAL A 339 4.84 -16.47 -26.93
N GLY A 340 3.89 -17.31 -26.50
CA GLY A 340 3.36 -17.28 -25.14
C GLY A 340 4.33 -17.88 -24.11
N GLY A 341 4.15 -17.55 -22.82
CA GLY A 341 5.07 -17.92 -21.73
C GLY A 341 5.27 -19.42 -21.52
N ASP A 342 4.33 -20.26 -21.97
CA ASP A 342 4.39 -21.73 -21.87
C ASP A 342 5.21 -22.39 -23.02
N THR A 343 5.75 -21.60 -23.94
CA THR A 343 6.43 -22.12 -25.14
C THR A 343 7.90 -22.40 -24.84
N THR A 344 8.33 -23.66 -24.94
CA THR A 344 9.73 -24.07 -24.71
C THR A 344 10.57 -24.13 -25.98
N ASP A 345 9.93 -24.30 -27.15
CA ASP A 345 10.60 -24.53 -28.43
C ASP A 345 9.87 -23.81 -29.58
N VAL A 346 10.64 -23.26 -30.53
CA VAL A 346 10.11 -22.48 -31.66
C VAL A 346 10.88 -22.78 -32.94
N GLN A 347 10.18 -23.02 -34.04
CA GLN A 347 10.78 -23.28 -35.34
C GLN A 347 10.72 -22.04 -36.23
N LEU A 348 11.88 -21.53 -36.65
CA LEU A 348 11.98 -20.45 -37.62
C LEU A 348 11.83 -20.98 -39.05
N GLN A 349 10.97 -20.35 -39.85
CA GLN A 349 10.65 -20.76 -41.22
C GLN A 349 11.10 -19.69 -42.22
N ARG A 350 11.30 -20.10 -43.49
CA ARG A 350 11.69 -19.19 -44.61
C ARG A 350 13.02 -18.46 -44.41
N LEU A 351 13.96 -19.07 -43.68
CA LEU A 351 15.33 -18.57 -43.58
C LEU A 351 16.10 -18.85 -44.88
N LEU A 352 16.96 -17.93 -45.29
CA LEU A 352 17.88 -18.12 -46.41
C LEU A 352 18.84 -19.30 -46.12
N PRO A 353 19.12 -20.18 -47.10
CA PRO A 353 20.07 -21.28 -46.95
C PRO A 353 21.51 -20.76 -46.86
N ASN A 354 22.41 -21.56 -46.24
CA ASN A 354 23.83 -21.22 -46.04
C ASN A 354 24.09 -19.82 -45.47
N THR A 355 23.22 -19.33 -44.59
CA THR A 355 23.24 -17.95 -44.11
C THR A 355 23.34 -17.93 -42.58
N ALA A 356 24.27 -17.14 -42.05
CA ALA A 356 24.43 -16.94 -40.61
C ALA A 356 23.39 -15.92 -40.10
N TYR A 357 22.75 -16.23 -38.98
CA TYR A 357 21.77 -15.39 -38.29
C TYR A 357 22.21 -15.11 -36.86
N THR A 358 21.98 -13.88 -36.40
CA THR A 358 21.98 -13.54 -34.97
C THR A 358 20.55 -13.71 -34.45
N LEU A 359 20.39 -14.37 -33.31
CA LEU A 359 19.13 -14.58 -32.61
C LEU A 359 19.20 -13.91 -31.24
N SER A 360 18.25 -13.03 -30.94
CA SER A 360 18.14 -12.30 -29.66
C SER A 360 16.80 -12.64 -29.01
N LEU A 361 16.83 -13.35 -27.89
CA LEU A 361 15.65 -13.80 -27.15
C LEU A 361 15.40 -12.90 -25.93
N PHE A 362 14.19 -12.36 -25.83
CA PHE A 362 13.73 -11.51 -24.74
C PHE A 362 12.58 -12.20 -24.00
N ALA A 363 12.61 -12.21 -22.67
CA ALA A 363 11.45 -12.58 -21.85
C ALA A 363 10.52 -11.36 -21.71
N LEU A 364 9.23 -11.54 -21.97
CA LEU A 364 8.22 -10.48 -21.91
C LEU A 364 7.42 -10.56 -20.61
N TYR A 365 7.27 -9.42 -19.94
CA TYR A 365 6.42 -9.23 -18.77
C TYR A 365 5.44 -8.07 -19.05
N GLY A 366 4.29 -8.38 -19.65
CA GLY A 366 3.34 -7.37 -20.13
C GLY A 366 3.90 -6.58 -21.33
N GLU A 367 4.11 -5.27 -21.16
CA GLU A 367 4.73 -4.39 -22.19
C GLU A 367 6.25 -4.27 -22.06
N ALA A 368 6.87 -4.80 -21.00
CA ALA A 368 8.31 -4.73 -20.75
C ALA A 368 9.06 -5.99 -21.22
N ALA A 369 10.30 -5.81 -21.71
CA ALA A 369 11.19 -6.89 -22.16
C ALA A 369 12.44 -6.98 -21.28
N SER A 370 12.95 -8.19 -21.02
CA SER A 370 14.22 -8.42 -20.32
C SER A 370 15.43 -8.01 -21.16
N GLU A 371 16.63 -8.05 -20.56
CA GLU A 371 17.87 -8.07 -21.35
C GLU A 371 17.90 -9.28 -22.30
N PRO A 372 18.41 -9.13 -23.55
CA PRO A 372 18.37 -10.19 -24.54
C PRO A 372 19.44 -11.25 -24.33
N LEU A 373 19.04 -12.51 -24.40
CA LEU A 373 19.97 -13.61 -24.59
C LEU A 373 20.29 -13.74 -26.09
N THR A 374 21.55 -13.50 -26.46
CA THR A 374 21.97 -13.50 -27.87
C THR A 374 22.77 -14.75 -28.22
N LYS A 375 22.47 -15.36 -29.37
CA LYS A 375 23.21 -16.50 -29.94
C LYS A 375 23.27 -16.41 -31.46
N GLN A 376 24.26 -17.05 -32.08
CA GLN A 376 24.37 -17.13 -33.54
C GLN A 376 24.15 -18.57 -34.03
N GLY A 377 23.52 -18.70 -35.20
CA GLY A 377 23.28 -19.98 -35.87
C GLY A 377 23.41 -19.84 -37.39
N VAL A 378 23.77 -20.91 -38.09
CA VAL A 378 23.93 -20.92 -39.55
C VAL A 378 22.98 -21.94 -40.16
N THR A 379 22.19 -21.53 -41.15
CA THR A 379 21.35 -22.44 -41.93
C THR A 379 22.22 -23.29 -42.86
N LEU A 380 21.83 -24.53 -43.11
CA LEU A 380 22.59 -25.41 -44.01
C LEU A 380 22.40 -24.98 -45.49
N PRO A 381 23.36 -25.27 -46.38
CA PRO A 381 23.16 -25.13 -47.83
C PRO A 381 22.04 -26.06 -48.32
N LEU A 382 21.33 -25.66 -49.37
CA LEU A 382 20.34 -26.53 -50.03
C LEU A 382 21.07 -27.78 -50.56
N PRO A 383 20.68 -28.99 -50.13
CA PRO A 383 21.37 -30.20 -50.56
C PRO A 383 20.99 -30.55 -52.02
N PRO A 384 21.90 -31.18 -52.79
CA PRO A 384 21.58 -31.70 -54.12
C PRO A 384 20.52 -32.83 -54.05
N ALA A 385 19.94 -33.20 -55.19
CA ALA A 385 19.17 -34.46 -55.28
C ALA A 385 20.04 -35.61 -54.76
N GLY A 386 19.46 -36.57 -54.02
CA GLY A 386 20.23 -37.62 -53.34
C GLY A 386 20.91 -38.60 -54.30
N GLU A 387 21.18 -39.83 -53.85
CA GLU A 387 22.05 -40.74 -54.60
C GLU A 387 21.40 -41.20 -55.93
N LEU A 388 21.98 -40.82 -57.08
CA LEU A 388 21.51 -41.25 -58.41
C LEU A 388 21.96 -42.69 -58.71
N LYS A 389 20.99 -43.55 -59.06
CA LYS A 389 21.18 -44.96 -59.39
C LYS A 389 20.67 -45.24 -60.81
N VAL A 390 21.48 -45.90 -61.62
CA VAL A 390 21.13 -46.31 -62.99
C VAL A 390 20.87 -47.81 -63.03
N ARG A 391 19.74 -48.23 -63.61
CA ARG A 391 19.31 -49.64 -63.74
C ARG A 391 18.66 -49.90 -65.10
N ASP A 392 18.43 -51.18 -65.42
CA ASP A 392 17.72 -51.63 -66.61
C ASP A 392 18.27 -51.05 -67.93
N ILE A 393 19.61 -51.09 -68.09
CA ILE A 393 20.31 -50.59 -69.27
C ILE A 393 20.14 -51.57 -70.44
N THR A 394 19.69 -51.06 -71.58
CA THR A 394 19.61 -51.80 -72.86
C THR A 394 20.48 -51.13 -73.91
N HIS A 395 20.46 -51.62 -75.16
CA HIS A 395 21.20 -51.01 -76.27
C HIS A 395 20.71 -49.59 -76.63
N SER A 396 19.54 -49.15 -76.15
CA SER A 396 18.96 -47.85 -76.51
C SER A 396 18.18 -47.16 -75.38
N THR A 397 18.19 -47.72 -74.16
CA THR A 397 17.48 -47.14 -73.00
C THR A 397 18.24 -47.34 -71.70
N MET A 398 18.05 -46.44 -70.73
CA MET A 398 18.48 -46.66 -69.33
C MET A 398 17.47 -46.04 -68.35
N ARG A 399 17.27 -46.66 -67.18
CA ARG A 399 16.40 -46.13 -66.13
C ARG A 399 17.21 -45.45 -65.03
N LEU A 400 16.89 -44.19 -64.80
CA LEU A 400 17.42 -43.36 -63.72
C LEU A 400 16.48 -43.39 -62.53
N ILE A 401 17.04 -43.52 -61.33
CA ILE A 401 16.33 -43.51 -60.05
C ILE A 401 17.15 -42.66 -59.08
N TRP A 402 16.57 -41.63 -58.47
CA TRP A 402 17.25 -40.77 -57.50
C TRP A 402 16.38 -40.56 -56.27
N ASP A 403 16.99 -40.22 -55.13
CA ASP A 403 16.22 -39.87 -53.93
C ASP A 403 15.59 -38.48 -54.09
N ALA A 404 14.36 -38.30 -53.57
CA ALA A 404 13.67 -37.02 -53.59
C ALA A 404 14.46 -35.95 -52.83
N ALA A 405 14.67 -34.78 -53.46
CA ALA A 405 15.30 -33.64 -52.81
C ALA A 405 14.36 -33.04 -51.74
N PRO A 406 14.89 -32.62 -50.58
CA PRO A 406 14.08 -32.06 -49.50
C PRO A 406 13.58 -30.65 -49.86
N GLY A 407 12.31 -30.36 -49.56
CA GLY A 407 11.61 -29.12 -49.91
C GLY A 407 10.51 -29.32 -50.97
N ARG A 408 9.72 -28.27 -51.26
CA ARG A 408 8.75 -28.31 -52.37
C ARG A 408 9.50 -28.09 -53.70
N VAL A 409 9.91 -29.19 -54.32
CA VAL A 409 10.56 -29.19 -55.64
C VAL A 409 9.48 -28.99 -56.70
N ARG A 410 9.65 -27.99 -57.57
CA ARG A 410 8.77 -27.71 -58.71
C ARG A 410 9.01 -28.70 -59.84
N LYS A 411 10.28 -28.92 -60.19
CA LYS A 411 10.73 -29.84 -61.25
C LYS A 411 12.16 -30.30 -61.03
N TYR A 412 12.54 -31.42 -61.62
CA TYR A 412 13.94 -31.81 -61.78
C TYR A 412 14.37 -31.64 -63.23
N ILE A 413 15.59 -31.16 -63.44
CA ILE A 413 16.24 -31.10 -64.75
C ILE A 413 17.25 -32.25 -64.80
N ILE A 414 17.08 -33.15 -65.77
CA ILE A 414 17.97 -34.28 -66.01
C ILE A 414 18.84 -33.97 -67.22
N GLY A 415 20.14 -33.79 -66.99
CA GLY A 415 21.14 -33.65 -68.04
C GLY A 415 21.76 -35.00 -68.39
N TYR A 416 21.86 -35.33 -69.67
CA TYR A 416 22.63 -36.47 -70.15
C TYR A 416 23.46 -36.12 -71.37
N THR A 417 24.77 -36.40 -71.29
CA THR A 417 25.76 -35.98 -72.29
C THR A 417 26.58 -37.18 -72.75
N PRO A 418 26.58 -37.52 -74.05
CA PRO A 418 27.49 -38.53 -74.59
C PRO A 418 28.93 -38.02 -74.57
N GLU A 419 29.91 -38.93 -74.47
CA GLU A 419 31.34 -38.61 -74.35
C GLU A 419 31.87 -37.59 -75.39
N GLU A 420 31.36 -37.64 -76.63
CA GLU A 420 31.59 -36.62 -77.67
C GLU A 420 30.26 -36.11 -78.25
N GLY A 421 29.58 -35.21 -77.54
CA GLY A 421 28.41 -34.51 -78.06
C GLY A 421 27.79 -33.50 -77.10
N ASP A 422 26.71 -32.86 -77.55
CA ASP A 422 26.04 -31.82 -76.78
C ASP A 422 25.16 -32.41 -75.65
N THR A 423 25.11 -31.70 -74.52
CA THR A 423 24.24 -32.03 -73.38
C THR A 423 22.78 -31.96 -73.79
N LYS A 424 22.04 -33.04 -73.55
CA LYS A 424 20.58 -33.05 -73.70
C LYS A 424 19.93 -32.94 -72.33
N GLU A 425 18.97 -32.02 -72.20
CA GLU A 425 18.23 -31.82 -70.96
C GLU A 425 16.78 -32.31 -71.09
N LEU A 426 16.27 -32.90 -70.01
CA LEU A 426 14.89 -33.33 -69.88
C LEU A 426 14.32 -32.83 -68.55
N GLU A 427 13.21 -32.11 -68.62
CA GLU A 427 12.50 -31.68 -67.42
C GLU A 427 11.47 -32.73 -66.99
N VAL A 428 11.44 -33.02 -65.70
CA VAL A 428 10.46 -33.91 -65.09
C VAL A 428 9.82 -33.24 -63.88
N ASP A 429 8.57 -33.59 -63.60
CA ASP A 429 7.81 -33.00 -62.50
C ASP A 429 8.49 -33.21 -61.14
N GLY A 430 8.30 -32.28 -60.21
CA GLY A 430 8.95 -32.29 -58.89
C GLY A 430 8.59 -33.47 -57.98
N SER A 431 7.53 -34.21 -58.31
CA SER A 431 7.18 -35.48 -57.65
C SER A 431 7.89 -36.71 -58.25
N THR A 432 8.55 -36.56 -59.41
CA THR A 432 9.17 -37.67 -60.14
C THR A 432 10.56 -37.95 -59.60
N THR A 433 10.81 -39.18 -59.15
CA THR A 433 12.11 -39.68 -58.67
C THR A 433 12.69 -40.80 -59.54
N THR A 434 12.02 -41.13 -60.65
CA THR A 434 12.52 -42.09 -61.63
C THR A 434 12.14 -41.71 -63.06
N ARG A 435 13.06 -41.92 -64.00
CA ARG A 435 12.83 -41.65 -65.42
C ARG A 435 13.60 -42.63 -66.31
N VAL A 436 12.97 -43.10 -67.39
CA VAL A 436 13.64 -43.86 -68.44
C VAL A 436 14.10 -42.90 -69.53
N LEU A 437 15.39 -42.94 -69.85
CA LEU A 437 15.96 -42.31 -71.03
C LEU A 437 15.86 -43.29 -72.19
N GLU A 438 15.42 -42.81 -73.35
CA GLU A 438 15.18 -43.61 -74.56
C GLU A 438 15.92 -43.01 -75.76
N SER A 439 16.07 -43.77 -76.84
CA SER A 439 16.81 -43.37 -78.05
C SER A 439 18.29 -43.06 -77.79
N LEU A 440 18.89 -43.79 -76.86
CA LEU A 440 20.32 -43.71 -76.56
C LEU A 440 21.13 -44.42 -77.64
N THR A 441 22.35 -43.95 -77.86
CA THR A 441 23.26 -44.57 -78.81
C THR A 441 23.92 -45.77 -78.14
N SER A 442 23.84 -46.93 -78.81
CA SER A 442 24.42 -48.17 -78.29
C SER A 442 25.94 -48.04 -78.17
N GLN A 443 26.50 -48.58 -77.07
CA GLN A 443 27.94 -48.56 -76.75
C GLN A 443 28.54 -47.15 -76.52
N THR A 444 27.72 -46.15 -76.21
CA THR A 444 28.20 -44.81 -75.82
C THR A 444 28.04 -44.59 -74.32
N GLU A 445 29.08 -44.07 -73.66
CA GLU A 445 29.00 -43.68 -72.25
C GLU A 445 28.35 -42.29 -72.12
N TYR A 446 27.48 -42.14 -71.12
CA TYR A 446 26.74 -40.90 -70.88
C TYR A 446 27.06 -40.37 -69.48
N ALA A 447 27.47 -39.11 -69.38
CA ALA A 447 27.52 -38.37 -68.12
C ALA A 447 26.10 -37.91 -67.75
N LEU A 448 25.67 -38.15 -66.51
CA LEU A 448 24.29 -37.93 -66.06
C LEU A 448 24.26 -36.97 -64.86
N SER A 449 23.34 -36.00 -64.87
CA SER A 449 23.09 -35.09 -63.76
C SER A 449 21.58 -34.93 -63.52
N VAL A 450 21.20 -34.77 -62.25
CA VAL A 450 19.81 -34.47 -61.85
C VAL A 450 19.82 -33.29 -60.88
N THR A 451 19.15 -32.20 -61.25
CA THR A 451 19.15 -30.94 -60.48
C THR A 451 17.72 -30.55 -60.10
N PRO A 452 17.39 -30.38 -58.81
CA PRO A 452 16.08 -29.91 -58.37
C PRO A 452 15.93 -28.39 -58.57
N VAL A 453 14.74 -27.96 -58.98
CA VAL A 453 14.32 -26.55 -59.07
C VAL A 453 13.16 -26.33 -58.09
N TYR A 454 13.29 -25.35 -57.19
CA TYR A 454 12.31 -25.04 -56.14
C TYR A 454 11.37 -23.89 -56.53
N ASP A 455 10.17 -23.83 -55.96
CA ASP A 455 9.23 -22.71 -56.17
C ASP A 455 9.63 -21.47 -55.33
N GLU A 456 9.84 -20.33 -55.98
CA GLU A 456 9.91 -19.01 -55.33
C GLU A 456 8.72 -18.15 -55.80
N GLU A 457 7.64 -18.07 -55.02
CA GLU A 457 6.55 -17.11 -55.23
C GLU A 457 6.62 -15.98 -54.20
N GLN A 458 6.46 -14.72 -54.66
CA GLN A 458 6.44 -13.53 -53.81
C GLN A 458 5.07 -12.84 -53.89
N VAL A 459 4.39 -12.69 -52.75
CA VAL A 459 3.05 -12.07 -52.65
C VAL A 459 3.17 -10.60 -52.27
N LEU A 460 2.64 -9.70 -53.12
CA LEU A 460 2.57 -8.26 -52.85
C LEU A 460 1.47 -7.95 -51.81
N GLN A 461 1.83 -7.26 -50.72
CA GLN A 461 0.92 -6.93 -49.59
C GLN A 461 0.60 -5.42 -49.56
N TYR A 462 -0.47 -5.04 -48.84
CA TYR A 462 -0.93 -3.65 -48.62
C TYR A 462 -1.50 -2.90 -49.84
N LEU A 463 -2.07 -3.62 -50.81
CA LEU A 463 -2.75 -3.02 -51.97
C LEU A 463 -4.14 -2.46 -51.61
N GLU A 464 -4.53 -1.34 -52.22
CA GLU A 464 -5.86 -0.74 -52.04
C GLU A 464 -6.94 -1.61 -52.71
N PRO A 465 -8.10 -1.84 -52.06
CA PRO A 465 -9.18 -2.65 -52.63
C PRO A 465 -9.86 -1.98 -53.84
N ASP A 466 -10.35 -2.79 -54.78
CA ASP A 466 -10.97 -2.39 -56.04
C ASP A 466 -10.10 -1.48 -56.94
N THR A 467 -8.77 -1.65 -56.89
CA THR A 467 -7.80 -0.82 -57.61
C THR A 467 -6.93 -1.67 -58.54
N PRO A 468 -6.83 -1.33 -59.85
CA PRO A 468 -5.95 -2.03 -60.78
C PRO A 468 -4.48 -1.64 -60.52
N TYR A 469 -3.58 -2.62 -60.53
CA TYR A 469 -2.15 -2.45 -60.38
C TYR A 469 -1.42 -3.06 -61.57
N ASP A 470 -0.52 -2.28 -62.17
CA ASP A 470 0.42 -2.76 -63.19
C ASP A 470 1.70 -3.26 -62.51
N VAL A 471 2.08 -4.50 -62.77
CA VAL A 471 3.24 -5.19 -62.19
C VAL A 471 4.20 -5.53 -63.32
N SER A 472 5.46 -5.08 -63.21
CA SER A 472 6.55 -5.46 -64.10
C SER A 472 7.54 -6.38 -63.40
N VAL A 473 8.02 -7.41 -64.09
CA VAL A 473 9.03 -8.35 -63.59
C VAL A 473 10.15 -8.45 -64.61
N THR A 474 11.38 -8.17 -64.17
CA THR A 474 12.59 -8.18 -64.99
C THR A 474 13.58 -9.16 -64.38
N ALA A 475 14.08 -10.10 -65.16
CA ALA A 475 15.11 -11.03 -64.71
C ALA A 475 16.49 -10.45 -65.03
N ILE A 476 17.43 -10.54 -64.08
CA ILE A 476 18.82 -10.10 -64.28
C ILE A 476 19.71 -11.33 -64.26
N TYR A 477 20.46 -11.53 -65.34
CA TYR A 477 21.35 -12.67 -65.51
C TYR A 477 22.71 -12.44 -64.81
N PRO A 478 23.51 -13.50 -64.57
CA PRO A 478 24.76 -13.40 -63.81
C PRO A 478 25.85 -12.51 -64.44
N ASP A 479 25.70 -12.16 -65.71
CA ASP A 479 26.54 -11.20 -66.44
C ASP A 479 26.02 -9.76 -66.32
N GLU A 480 25.06 -9.52 -65.43
CA GLU A 480 24.35 -8.25 -65.20
C GLU A 480 23.50 -7.78 -66.39
N SER A 481 23.22 -8.64 -67.37
CA SER A 481 22.25 -8.32 -68.42
C SER A 481 20.82 -8.50 -67.93
N GLU A 482 19.92 -7.57 -68.28
CA GLU A 482 18.51 -7.62 -67.90
C GLU A 482 17.67 -8.20 -69.06
N SER A 483 16.67 -9.02 -68.73
CA SER A 483 15.66 -9.49 -69.68
C SER A 483 14.69 -8.36 -70.05
N GLU A 484 13.85 -8.55 -71.07
CA GLU A 484 12.71 -7.65 -71.24
C GLU A 484 11.70 -7.79 -70.10
N ASP A 485 11.05 -6.67 -69.75
CA ASP A 485 10.06 -6.60 -68.68
C ASP A 485 8.79 -7.38 -69.04
N LEU A 486 8.40 -8.32 -68.17
CA LEU A 486 7.09 -8.95 -68.21
C LEU A 486 6.09 -8.09 -67.46
N LEU A 487 5.12 -7.51 -68.17
CA LEU A 487 4.08 -6.63 -67.63
C LEU A 487 2.75 -7.36 -67.46
N GLY A 488 2.07 -7.15 -66.33
CA GLY A 488 0.71 -7.64 -66.09
C GLY A 488 -0.11 -6.72 -65.19
N THR A 489 -1.40 -6.56 -65.48
CA THR A 489 -2.32 -5.72 -64.69
C THR A 489 -3.36 -6.59 -63.98
N GLU A 490 -3.52 -6.43 -62.67
CA GLU A 490 -4.55 -7.12 -61.88
C GLU A 490 -5.30 -6.19 -60.92
N ARG A 491 -6.58 -6.47 -60.62
CA ARG A 491 -7.44 -5.63 -59.77
C ARG A 491 -7.85 -6.35 -58.49
N THR A 492 -7.67 -5.67 -57.36
CA THR A 492 -8.05 -6.16 -56.03
C THR A 492 -9.57 -6.20 -55.82
N SER A 493 -10.09 -7.06 -54.92
CA SER A 493 -11.53 -7.29 -54.69
C SER A 493 -12.30 -6.11 -54.03
N PRO A 494 -13.64 -6.00 -54.23
CA PRO A 494 -14.48 -4.93 -53.67
C PRO A 494 -14.71 -4.99 -52.14
N LEU A 495 -15.21 -3.88 -51.56
CA LEU A 495 -15.39 -3.65 -50.10
C LEU A 495 -16.30 -4.71 -49.42
N ALA A 496 -15.73 -5.53 -48.54
CA ALA A 496 -16.46 -6.62 -47.88
C ALA A 496 -17.13 -6.19 -46.56
N PRO A 497 -18.27 -6.81 -46.17
CA PRO A 497 -18.93 -6.57 -44.89
C PRO A 497 -18.20 -7.23 -43.70
N PRO A 498 -18.47 -6.79 -42.46
CA PRO A 498 -18.06 -7.56 -41.27
C PRO A 498 -18.76 -8.92 -41.24
N THR A 499 -18.25 -9.87 -40.46
CA THR A 499 -18.79 -11.24 -40.38
C THR A 499 -19.07 -11.66 -38.94
N ASN A 500 -19.83 -12.74 -38.74
CA ASN A 500 -20.03 -13.39 -37.44
C ASN A 500 -20.61 -12.48 -36.33
N LEU A 501 -21.78 -11.88 -36.56
CA LEU A 501 -22.48 -11.10 -35.54
C LEU A 501 -23.07 -12.01 -34.46
N VAL A 502 -22.70 -11.75 -33.21
CA VAL A 502 -23.20 -12.46 -32.03
C VAL A 502 -23.74 -11.44 -31.02
N VAL A 503 -24.98 -11.66 -30.58
CA VAL A 503 -25.63 -10.88 -29.52
C VAL A 503 -25.57 -11.68 -28.22
N PHE A 504 -25.26 -11.02 -27.10
CA PHE A 504 -25.06 -11.66 -25.80
C PHE A 504 -25.30 -10.67 -24.65
N ASN A 505 -25.32 -11.19 -23.40
CA ASN A 505 -25.50 -10.41 -22.17
C ASN A 505 -26.77 -9.55 -22.18
N GLU A 506 -27.90 -10.16 -22.53
CA GLU A 506 -29.20 -9.50 -22.53
C GLU A 506 -29.68 -9.14 -21.12
N THR A 507 -30.06 -7.88 -20.95
CA THR A 507 -30.72 -7.38 -19.74
C THR A 507 -32.17 -7.01 -20.06
N THR A 508 -32.91 -6.52 -19.08
CA THR A 508 -34.27 -6.01 -19.28
C THR A 508 -34.32 -4.75 -20.16
N THR A 509 -33.20 -4.03 -20.37
CA THR A 509 -33.18 -2.77 -21.13
C THR A 509 -31.95 -2.58 -22.01
N SER A 510 -31.10 -3.60 -22.19
CA SER A 510 -29.88 -3.52 -23.00
C SER A 510 -29.44 -4.85 -23.60
N LEU A 511 -28.65 -4.80 -24.66
CA LEU A 511 -28.02 -5.95 -25.35
C LEU A 511 -26.55 -5.63 -25.69
N ASN A 512 -25.66 -6.63 -25.72
CA ASN A 512 -24.32 -6.47 -26.28
C ASN A 512 -24.22 -7.17 -27.65
N ALA A 513 -23.56 -6.54 -28.61
CA ALA A 513 -23.32 -7.10 -29.95
C ALA A 513 -21.83 -7.10 -30.28
N ARG A 514 -21.32 -8.21 -30.82
CA ARG A 514 -19.92 -8.37 -31.30
C ARG A 514 -19.84 -8.99 -32.69
N TRP A 515 -18.83 -8.64 -33.47
CA TRP A 515 -18.59 -9.17 -34.82
C TRP A 515 -17.09 -9.39 -35.11
N ASN A 516 -16.75 -10.05 -36.20
CA ASN A 516 -15.40 -10.12 -36.74
C ASN A 516 -15.11 -8.90 -37.62
N ALA A 517 -13.88 -8.38 -37.55
CA ALA A 517 -13.48 -7.19 -38.30
C ALA A 517 -13.60 -7.41 -39.83
N ALA A 518 -14.07 -6.38 -40.54
CA ALA A 518 -14.11 -6.38 -41.99
C ALA A 518 -12.68 -6.15 -42.55
N PRO A 519 -12.31 -6.77 -43.69
CA PRO A 519 -10.97 -6.63 -44.26
C PRO A 519 -10.73 -5.22 -44.81
N GLY A 520 -9.47 -4.77 -44.77
CA GLY A 520 -9.05 -3.44 -45.20
C GLY A 520 -9.16 -2.35 -44.11
N ARG A 521 -8.86 -1.10 -44.46
CA ARG A 521 -8.82 0.03 -43.51
C ARG A 521 -10.22 0.60 -43.24
N VAL A 522 -10.94 0.00 -42.30
CA VAL A 522 -12.26 0.48 -41.83
C VAL A 522 -12.11 1.76 -41.00
N GLN A 523 -12.90 2.79 -41.30
CA GLN A 523 -12.93 4.04 -40.52
C GLN A 523 -13.75 3.88 -39.23
N ASN A 524 -14.97 3.35 -39.36
CA ASN A 524 -15.88 3.08 -38.27
C ASN A 524 -16.93 2.03 -38.66
N TYR A 525 -17.58 1.43 -37.68
CA TYR A 525 -18.76 0.59 -37.88
C TYR A 525 -20.01 1.38 -37.48
N ARG A 526 -21.07 1.27 -38.29
CA ARG A 526 -22.39 1.85 -38.00
C ARG A 526 -23.36 0.72 -37.70
N ILE A 527 -23.99 0.79 -36.55
CA ILE A 527 -24.91 -0.22 -36.02
C ILE A 527 -26.30 0.39 -35.93
N THR A 528 -27.28 -0.24 -36.56
CA THR A 528 -28.69 0.16 -36.52
C THR A 528 -29.51 -0.95 -35.89
N PHE A 529 -30.42 -0.62 -34.98
CA PHE A 529 -31.29 -1.59 -34.32
C PHE A 529 -32.73 -1.07 -34.22
N VAL A 530 -33.69 -1.96 -34.49
CA VAL A 530 -35.12 -1.64 -34.56
C VAL A 530 -35.95 -2.76 -33.94
N PRO A 531 -37.02 -2.46 -33.17
CA PRO A 531 -37.95 -3.50 -32.69
C PRO A 531 -38.57 -4.26 -33.87
N THR A 532 -38.60 -5.59 -33.80
CA THR A 532 -39.17 -6.44 -34.87
C THR A 532 -40.67 -6.24 -35.05
N ALA A 533 -41.37 -5.83 -33.99
CA ALA A 533 -42.80 -5.47 -34.02
C ALA A 533 -43.11 -4.11 -34.70
N GLY A 534 -42.08 -3.38 -35.16
CA GLY A 534 -42.20 -2.05 -35.75
C GLY A 534 -42.04 -0.94 -34.72
N GLY A 535 -41.13 0.01 -34.98
CA GLY A 535 -40.80 1.10 -34.08
C GLY A 535 -39.72 2.03 -34.63
N ARG A 536 -39.27 3.00 -33.83
CA ARG A 536 -38.24 3.97 -34.22
C ARG A 536 -36.87 3.29 -34.27
N SER A 537 -36.19 3.36 -35.41
CA SER A 537 -34.81 2.87 -35.56
C SER A 537 -33.83 3.72 -34.74
N GLN A 538 -32.92 3.06 -34.04
CA GLN A 538 -31.82 3.70 -33.33
C GLN A 538 -30.50 3.33 -33.98
N THR A 539 -29.56 4.27 -34.07
CA THR A 539 -28.25 4.08 -34.70
C THR A 539 -27.13 4.54 -33.78
N THR A 540 -26.05 3.77 -33.73
CA THR A 540 -24.80 4.11 -33.03
C THR A 540 -23.59 3.82 -33.90
N GLN A 541 -22.44 4.44 -33.59
CA GLN A 541 -21.19 4.26 -34.33
C GLN A 541 -20.03 3.98 -33.39
N VAL A 542 -19.13 3.10 -33.80
CA VAL A 542 -17.90 2.75 -33.06
C VAL A 542 -16.68 2.80 -34.00
N GLY A 543 -15.51 3.18 -33.49
CA GLY A 543 -14.30 3.31 -34.32
C GLY A 543 -13.88 2.00 -35.00
N GLY A 544 -13.18 2.09 -36.14
CA GLY A 544 -12.88 0.94 -37.00
C GLY A 544 -12.02 -0.18 -36.40
N LYS A 545 -11.34 0.09 -35.27
CA LYS A 545 -10.62 -0.92 -34.48
C LYS A 545 -11.50 -1.64 -33.43
N LYS A 546 -12.73 -1.17 -33.19
CA LYS A 546 -13.66 -1.75 -32.22
C LYS A 546 -14.65 -2.68 -32.92
N THR A 547 -14.83 -3.88 -32.38
CA THR A 547 -15.72 -4.91 -32.92
C THR A 547 -16.83 -5.34 -31.94
N THR A 548 -17.08 -4.53 -30.92
CA THR A 548 -18.10 -4.79 -29.88
C THR A 548 -18.79 -3.49 -29.46
N VAL A 549 -20.08 -3.55 -29.12
CA VAL A 549 -20.90 -2.40 -28.69
C VAL A 549 -22.02 -2.80 -27.72
N LEU A 550 -22.33 -1.91 -26.76
CA LEU A 550 -23.51 -1.99 -25.90
C LEU A 550 -24.67 -1.20 -26.54
N LEU A 551 -25.85 -1.79 -26.59
CA LEU A 551 -27.10 -1.19 -27.08
C LEU A 551 -27.99 -0.86 -25.87
N PRO A 552 -28.00 0.39 -25.36
CA PRO A 552 -28.77 0.76 -24.17
C PRO A 552 -30.19 1.25 -24.51
N LYS A 553 -31.02 1.45 -23.47
CA LYS A 553 -32.36 2.09 -23.55
C LYS A 553 -33.37 1.33 -24.44
N LEU A 554 -33.28 0.01 -24.41
CA LEU A 554 -34.22 -0.88 -25.10
C LEU A 554 -35.46 -1.12 -24.23
N THR A 555 -36.58 -1.43 -24.89
CA THR A 555 -37.81 -1.84 -24.23
C THR A 555 -37.70 -3.27 -23.68
N PRO A 556 -38.20 -3.55 -22.46
CA PRO A 556 -38.25 -4.92 -21.91
C PRO A 556 -39.06 -5.89 -22.75
N ASP A 557 -38.73 -7.18 -22.68
CA ASP A 557 -39.36 -8.31 -23.41
C ASP A 557 -39.59 -8.05 -24.91
N THR A 558 -38.66 -7.34 -25.56
CA THR A 558 -38.81 -6.93 -26.96
C THR A 558 -37.65 -7.47 -27.79
N GLU A 559 -37.97 -8.04 -28.95
CA GLU A 559 -36.98 -8.51 -29.92
C GLU A 559 -36.58 -7.38 -30.89
N TYR A 560 -35.29 -7.27 -31.15
CA TYR A 560 -34.67 -6.25 -31.99
C TYR A 560 -33.93 -6.88 -33.15
N ALA A 561 -34.15 -6.35 -34.35
CA ALA A 561 -33.32 -6.60 -35.53
C ALA A 561 -32.14 -5.62 -35.54
N ILE A 562 -30.92 -6.15 -35.61
CA ILE A 562 -29.66 -5.41 -35.53
C ILE A 562 -28.91 -5.58 -36.86
N SER A 563 -28.48 -4.47 -37.46
CA SER A 563 -27.70 -4.40 -38.71
C SER A 563 -26.39 -3.65 -38.47
N VAL A 564 -25.27 -4.21 -38.92
CA VAL A 564 -23.91 -3.65 -38.80
C VAL A 564 -23.29 -3.48 -40.19
N VAL A 565 -22.80 -2.27 -40.48
CA VAL A 565 -22.04 -1.97 -41.71
C VAL A 565 -20.66 -1.44 -41.39
N ALA A 566 -19.66 -1.77 -42.22
CA ALA A 566 -18.33 -1.15 -42.15
C ALA A 566 -18.28 0.07 -43.07
N VAL A 567 -17.77 1.19 -42.56
CA VAL A 567 -17.62 2.44 -43.30
C VAL A 567 -16.14 2.57 -43.71
N TYR A 568 -15.91 2.71 -45.02
CA TYR A 568 -14.61 2.94 -45.63
C TYR A 568 -14.57 4.34 -46.24
N ALA A 569 -13.37 4.84 -46.56
CA ALA A 569 -13.19 6.18 -47.11
C ALA A 569 -13.96 6.45 -48.41
N LYS A 570 -14.18 5.42 -49.24
CA LYS A 570 -14.88 5.52 -50.54
C LYS A 570 -16.34 5.04 -50.50
N GLY A 571 -16.84 4.52 -49.37
CA GLY A 571 -18.21 3.99 -49.29
C GLY A 571 -18.48 3.07 -48.09
N VAL A 572 -19.70 2.53 -48.01
CA VAL A 572 -20.11 1.58 -46.96
C VAL A 572 -20.20 0.16 -47.54
N SER A 573 -19.82 -0.85 -46.76
CA SER A 573 -20.02 -2.25 -47.14
C SER A 573 -21.47 -2.70 -46.99
N GLY A 574 -21.75 -3.95 -47.41
CA GLY A 574 -23.03 -4.61 -47.19
C GLY A 574 -23.39 -4.78 -45.70
N GLU A 575 -24.65 -5.06 -45.42
CA GLU A 575 -25.18 -5.19 -44.07
C GLU A 575 -24.98 -6.59 -43.47
N LEU A 576 -24.47 -6.65 -42.25
CA LEU A 576 -24.45 -7.86 -41.42
C LEU A 576 -25.62 -7.81 -40.43
N ASN A 577 -26.57 -8.73 -40.57
CA ASN A 577 -27.81 -8.75 -39.79
C ASN A 577 -27.77 -9.79 -38.65
N GLY A 578 -28.47 -9.50 -37.55
CA GLY A 578 -28.65 -10.40 -36.40
C GLY A 578 -29.87 -10.01 -35.56
N LEU A 579 -30.29 -10.92 -34.69
CA LEU A 579 -31.45 -10.72 -33.79
C LEU A 579 -31.00 -10.75 -32.33
N GLY A 580 -31.68 -9.98 -31.48
CA GLY A 580 -31.50 -10.02 -30.02
C GLY A 580 -32.77 -9.63 -29.27
N LYS A 581 -33.11 -10.35 -28.19
CA LYS A 581 -34.31 -10.12 -27.40
C LYS A 581 -33.96 -9.72 -25.96
N THR A 582 -34.54 -8.63 -25.46
CA THR A 582 -34.38 -8.21 -24.06
C THR A 582 -35.17 -9.09 -23.10
N LYS A 583 -34.77 -9.15 -21.82
CA LYS A 583 -35.45 -9.94 -20.80
C LYS A 583 -36.77 -9.29 -20.33
N PRO A 584 -37.76 -10.07 -19.84
CA PRO A 584 -38.96 -9.52 -19.20
C PRO A 584 -38.67 -8.91 -17.82
N LEU A 585 -39.58 -8.06 -17.32
CA LEU A 585 -39.47 -7.46 -15.99
C LEU A 585 -39.60 -8.53 -14.89
N GLY A 586 -38.56 -8.68 -14.06
CA GLY A 586 -38.48 -9.71 -13.01
C GLY A 586 -39.29 -9.41 -11.74
N GLY A 587 -39.40 -10.42 -10.88
CA GLY A 587 -39.93 -10.30 -9.51
C GLY A 587 -38.81 -10.27 -8.46
N VAL A 588 -39.19 -10.04 -7.19
CA VAL A 588 -38.25 -10.22 -6.06
C VAL A 588 -37.86 -11.69 -5.90
N ARG A 589 -36.74 -11.94 -5.23
CA ARG A 589 -36.24 -13.31 -4.96
C ARG A 589 -36.26 -13.61 -3.46
N ASN A 590 -36.33 -14.89 -3.09
CA ASN A 590 -36.21 -15.35 -1.70
C ASN A 590 -37.09 -14.59 -0.69
N LEU A 591 -38.35 -14.30 -1.04
CA LEU A 591 -39.32 -13.70 -0.12
C LEU A 591 -39.56 -14.63 1.06
N ARG A 592 -39.40 -14.13 2.28
CA ARG A 592 -39.63 -14.84 3.54
C ARG A 592 -40.42 -13.97 4.50
N VAL A 593 -41.35 -14.59 5.22
CA VAL A 593 -42.06 -13.99 6.33
C VAL A 593 -41.64 -14.69 7.61
N THR A 594 -40.95 -13.97 8.51
CA THR A 594 -40.32 -14.53 9.71
C THR A 594 -40.73 -13.77 10.96
N ASP A 595 -40.29 -14.27 12.12
CA ASP A 595 -40.43 -13.61 13.42
C ASP A 595 -41.87 -13.16 13.77
N PRO A 596 -42.88 -14.05 13.67
CA PRO A 596 -44.25 -13.69 14.00
C PRO A 596 -44.39 -13.35 15.49
N THR A 597 -45.02 -12.22 15.80
CA THR A 597 -45.49 -11.91 17.16
C THR A 597 -47.01 -12.05 17.23
N THR A 598 -47.61 -11.67 18.35
CA THR A 598 -49.08 -11.60 18.47
C THR A 598 -49.70 -10.50 17.58
N SER A 599 -48.92 -9.55 17.04
CA SER A 599 -49.45 -8.46 16.21
C SER A 599 -48.53 -7.95 15.11
N THR A 600 -47.41 -8.64 14.82
CA THR A 600 -46.45 -8.23 13.79
C THR A 600 -45.91 -9.41 12.99
N LEU A 601 -45.50 -9.15 11.75
CA LEU A 601 -44.77 -10.08 10.88
C LEU A 601 -43.58 -9.36 10.26
N ASN A 602 -42.41 -9.99 10.25
CA ASN A 602 -41.23 -9.48 9.56
C ASN A 602 -41.19 -10.04 8.13
N VAL A 603 -40.97 -9.18 7.14
CA VAL A 603 -40.99 -9.54 5.71
C VAL A 603 -39.66 -9.16 5.10
N GLN A 604 -38.97 -10.11 4.49
CA GLN A 604 -37.64 -9.92 3.90
C GLN A 604 -37.57 -10.56 2.51
N TRP A 605 -36.88 -9.93 1.57
CA TRP A 605 -36.64 -10.44 0.22
C TRP A 605 -35.25 -10.06 -0.28
N GLU A 606 -34.87 -10.58 -1.44
CA GLU A 606 -33.68 -10.18 -2.20
C GLU A 606 -34.05 -9.29 -3.39
N ALA A 607 -33.09 -8.46 -3.80
CA ALA A 607 -33.26 -7.50 -4.90
C ALA A 607 -33.72 -8.16 -6.21
N ALA A 608 -34.73 -7.55 -6.84
CA ALA A 608 -35.20 -7.94 -8.18
C ALA A 608 -34.20 -7.47 -9.26
N GLU A 609 -34.17 -8.17 -10.41
CA GLU A 609 -33.23 -7.83 -11.50
C GLU A 609 -33.60 -6.49 -12.17
N GLY A 610 -32.63 -5.58 -12.28
CA GLY A 610 -32.80 -4.25 -12.89
C GLY A 610 -33.07 -3.12 -11.88
N PRO A 611 -33.13 -1.85 -12.34
CA PRO A 611 -33.24 -0.68 -11.46
C PRO A 611 -34.66 -0.50 -10.92
N VAL A 612 -34.96 -1.12 -9.78
CA VAL A 612 -36.25 -0.97 -9.07
C VAL A 612 -36.33 0.42 -8.43
N ARG A 613 -37.44 1.13 -8.65
CA ARG A 613 -37.70 2.44 -8.02
C ARG A 613 -38.19 2.30 -6.58
N GLN A 614 -39.08 1.35 -6.36
CA GLN A 614 -39.72 1.08 -5.06
C GLN A 614 -40.33 -0.32 -5.04
N TYR A 615 -40.56 -0.85 -3.84
CA TYR A 615 -41.32 -2.08 -3.64
C TYR A 615 -42.67 -1.75 -2.99
N ARG A 616 -43.72 -2.44 -3.44
CA ARG A 616 -45.04 -2.43 -2.79
C ARG A 616 -45.25 -3.77 -2.11
N VAL A 617 -45.52 -3.74 -0.80
CA VAL A 617 -45.78 -4.92 0.03
C VAL A 617 -47.25 -4.91 0.42
N PHE A 618 -48.02 -5.81 -0.17
CA PHE A 618 -49.43 -6.02 0.13
C PHE A 618 -49.58 -7.12 1.18
N TYR A 619 -50.53 -6.99 2.10
CA TYR A 619 -50.86 -8.06 3.04
C TYR A 619 -52.36 -8.09 3.31
N VAL A 620 -52.90 -9.30 3.37
CA VAL A 620 -54.32 -9.55 3.60
C VAL A 620 -54.49 -10.79 4.49
N PRO A 621 -55.44 -10.81 5.45
CA PRO A 621 -55.79 -12.03 6.16
C PRO A 621 -56.21 -13.13 5.17
N ALA A 622 -55.66 -14.33 5.33
CA ALA A 622 -55.94 -15.47 4.46
C ALA A 622 -57.41 -15.91 4.51
N ALA A 623 -58.14 -15.56 5.57
CA ALA A 623 -59.57 -15.78 5.72
C ALA A 623 -60.45 -14.76 4.93
N GLY A 624 -59.83 -13.74 4.30
CA GLY A 624 -60.50 -12.63 3.62
C GLY A 624 -60.59 -11.38 4.49
N GLY A 625 -60.40 -10.21 3.88
CA GLY A 625 -60.38 -8.88 4.52
C GLY A 625 -59.88 -7.81 3.55
N ASP A 626 -59.76 -6.57 4.01
CA ASP A 626 -59.19 -5.47 3.20
C ASP A 626 -57.69 -5.69 2.99
N GLU A 627 -57.22 -5.49 1.74
CA GLU A 627 -55.79 -5.57 1.39
C GLU A 627 -55.09 -4.27 1.77
N GLU A 628 -54.16 -4.35 2.71
CA GLU A 628 -53.35 -3.20 3.12
C GLU A 628 -51.99 -3.21 2.40
N MET A 629 -51.40 -2.03 2.20
CA MET A 629 -50.17 -1.87 1.43
C MET A 629 -49.18 -0.95 2.13
N VAL A 630 -47.93 -1.38 2.22
CA VAL A 630 -46.79 -0.58 2.64
C VAL A 630 -45.81 -0.42 1.49
N GLN A 631 -45.40 0.82 1.23
CA GLN A 631 -44.42 1.15 0.19
C GLN A 631 -43.06 1.40 0.82
N VAL A 632 -42.01 0.82 0.23
CA VAL A 632 -40.62 1.00 0.65
C VAL A 632 -39.71 1.37 -0.53
N SER A 633 -38.58 2.00 -0.23
CA SER A 633 -37.64 2.45 -1.27
C SER A 633 -37.06 1.29 -2.09
N GLY A 634 -36.62 1.56 -3.32
CA GLY A 634 -35.99 0.54 -4.19
C GLY A 634 -34.69 -0.06 -3.64
N SER A 635 -34.08 0.59 -2.63
CA SER A 635 -32.91 0.10 -1.89
C SER A 635 -33.26 -0.64 -0.60
N THR A 636 -34.54 -0.80 -0.26
CA THR A 636 -35.01 -1.48 0.94
C THR A 636 -35.45 -2.91 0.62
N TYR A 637 -34.97 -3.88 1.39
CA TYR A 637 -35.22 -5.32 1.15
C TYR A 637 -35.89 -6.03 2.33
N ASN A 638 -36.33 -5.28 3.34
CA ASN A 638 -37.11 -5.78 4.46
C ASN A 638 -38.13 -4.74 4.94
N THR A 639 -39.18 -5.20 5.62
CA THR A 639 -40.14 -4.34 6.32
C THR A 639 -40.87 -5.12 7.41
N VAL A 640 -41.39 -4.42 8.42
CA VAL A 640 -42.17 -5.01 9.51
C VAL A 640 -43.62 -4.58 9.39
N LEU A 641 -44.51 -5.55 9.19
CA LEU A 641 -45.95 -5.36 9.23
C LEU A 641 -46.41 -5.28 10.68
N LYS A 642 -47.23 -4.29 11.02
CA LYS A 642 -47.65 -3.98 12.40
C LYS A 642 -49.16 -3.93 12.50
N ASN A 643 -49.68 -3.97 13.73
CA ASN A 643 -51.12 -3.91 14.04
C ASN A 643 -51.94 -5.06 13.44
N LEU A 644 -51.30 -6.23 13.28
CA LEU A 644 -51.95 -7.44 12.79
C LEU A 644 -52.78 -8.10 13.89
N GLN A 645 -53.82 -8.82 13.50
CA GLN A 645 -54.66 -9.60 14.41
C GLN A 645 -53.88 -10.84 14.89
N GLN A 646 -54.02 -11.18 16.17
CA GLN A 646 -53.39 -12.38 16.75
C GLN A 646 -53.98 -13.68 16.18
N ASP A 647 -53.22 -14.78 16.23
CA ASP A 647 -53.58 -16.10 15.69
C ASP A 647 -54.09 -16.13 14.23
N THR A 648 -53.70 -15.14 13.41
CA THR A 648 -54.25 -14.94 12.07
C THR A 648 -53.17 -15.19 11.02
N VAL A 649 -53.51 -15.99 10.00
CA VAL A 649 -52.64 -16.21 8.84
C VAL A 649 -52.82 -15.05 7.86
N TYR A 650 -51.72 -14.42 7.46
CA TYR A 650 -51.67 -13.36 6.45
C TYR A 650 -50.95 -13.85 5.20
N LYS A 651 -51.50 -13.52 4.03
CA LYS A 651 -50.82 -13.65 2.74
C LYS A 651 -50.13 -12.34 2.42
N VAL A 652 -48.80 -12.34 2.37
CA VAL A 652 -47.97 -11.18 2.06
C VAL A 652 -47.50 -11.26 0.62
N THR A 653 -47.61 -10.18 -0.15
CA THR A 653 -47.21 -10.12 -1.57
C THR A 653 -46.30 -8.93 -1.83
N VAL A 654 -45.11 -9.16 -2.36
CA VAL A 654 -44.15 -8.11 -2.72
C VAL A 654 -44.10 -7.92 -4.24
N VAL A 655 -44.13 -6.67 -4.68
CA VAL A 655 -44.12 -6.28 -6.09
C VAL A 655 -43.04 -5.20 -6.33
N PRO A 656 -42.00 -5.47 -7.13
CA PRO A 656 -41.06 -4.44 -7.56
C PRO A 656 -41.71 -3.51 -8.58
N VAL A 657 -41.48 -2.21 -8.45
CA VAL A 657 -41.97 -1.19 -9.38
C VAL A 657 -40.79 -0.60 -10.14
N TYR A 658 -40.77 -0.78 -11.46
CA TYR A 658 -39.75 -0.27 -12.37
C TYR A 658 -40.21 1.02 -13.05
N PRO A 659 -39.30 1.80 -13.68
CA PRO A 659 -39.68 2.95 -14.51
C PRO A 659 -40.68 2.61 -15.62
N ALA A 660 -40.63 1.40 -16.15
CA ALA A 660 -41.47 0.91 -17.26
C ALA A 660 -42.80 0.28 -16.80
N GLY A 661 -43.00 0.00 -15.51
CA GLY A 661 -44.20 -0.66 -14.99
C GLY A 661 -43.95 -1.53 -13.75
N GLU A 662 -45.00 -2.19 -13.25
CA GLU A 662 -44.89 -3.17 -12.17
C GLU A 662 -44.27 -4.47 -12.68
N GLY A 663 -43.33 -5.03 -11.91
CA GLY A 663 -42.75 -6.34 -12.16
C GLY A 663 -43.60 -7.48 -11.60
N GLN A 664 -43.06 -8.70 -11.60
CA GLN A 664 -43.80 -9.88 -11.19
C GLN A 664 -44.07 -9.90 -9.68
N ARG A 665 -45.30 -10.23 -9.28
CA ARG A 665 -45.69 -10.37 -7.86
C ARG A 665 -45.16 -11.68 -7.28
N MET A 666 -44.62 -11.63 -6.06
CA MET A 666 -44.24 -12.82 -5.27
C MET A 666 -44.98 -12.82 -3.95
N SER A 667 -45.56 -13.96 -3.54
CA SER A 667 -46.33 -14.06 -2.29
C SER A 667 -45.79 -15.15 -1.35
N GLU A 668 -45.90 -14.92 -0.05
CA GLU A 668 -45.55 -15.86 1.02
C GLU A 668 -46.53 -15.70 2.20
N ASN A 669 -46.79 -16.77 2.95
CA ASN A 669 -47.73 -16.74 4.08
C ASN A 669 -47.00 -16.62 5.43
N GLY A 670 -47.56 -15.86 6.36
CA GLY A 670 -47.09 -15.78 7.76
C GLY A 670 -48.25 -15.81 8.74
N LYS A 671 -48.11 -16.50 9.89
CA LYS A 671 -49.14 -16.60 10.92
C LYS A 671 -48.72 -15.91 12.21
N THR A 672 -49.53 -14.98 12.74
CA THR A 672 -49.30 -14.34 14.04
C THR A 672 -49.58 -15.29 15.20
N LEU A 673 -48.97 -15.04 16.36
CA LEU A 673 -49.01 -15.94 17.54
C LEU A 673 -50.23 -15.69 18.45
N VAL A 674 -50.55 -16.68 19.32
CA VAL A 674 -51.61 -16.63 20.35
C VAL A 674 -51.04 -16.15 21.69
N ARG A 675 -51.79 -15.38 22.50
CA ARG A 675 -51.40 -15.05 23.88
C ARG A 675 -51.53 -16.28 24.81
N GLY A 676 -50.46 -16.64 25.54
CA GLY A 676 -50.44 -17.77 26.48
C GLY A 676 -49.55 -17.53 27.72
N PRO A 677 -49.72 -18.31 28.81
CA PRO A 677 -48.95 -18.16 30.05
C PRO A 677 -47.49 -18.62 29.91
N VAL A 678 -46.60 -18.06 30.74
CA VAL A 678 -45.16 -18.38 30.76
C VAL A 678 -44.95 -19.87 31.06
N ARG A 679 -44.28 -20.57 30.13
CA ARG A 679 -43.81 -21.95 30.27
C ARG A 679 -42.31 -22.00 29.97
N ASN A 680 -41.63 -23.04 30.46
CA ASN A 680 -40.20 -23.34 30.23
C ASN A 680 -39.21 -22.44 30.97
N ILE A 681 -39.39 -22.28 32.29
CA ILE A 681 -38.28 -21.86 33.15
C ILE A 681 -37.33 -23.05 33.27
N GLN A 682 -36.07 -22.83 32.89
CA GLN A 682 -34.98 -23.74 33.19
C GLN A 682 -33.76 -22.87 33.56
N VAL A 683 -32.96 -23.35 34.52
CA VAL A 683 -31.69 -22.73 34.90
C VAL A 683 -30.62 -23.18 33.90
N PHE A 684 -29.92 -22.23 33.29
CA PHE A 684 -28.88 -22.52 32.29
C PHE A 684 -27.58 -21.80 32.64
N ASN A 685 -26.45 -22.33 32.19
CA ASN A 685 -25.14 -21.67 32.28
C ASN A 685 -24.82 -21.06 33.68
N PRO A 686 -24.87 -21.86 34.77
CA PRO A 686 -24.28 -21.42 36.02
C PRO A 686 -22.80 -21.11 35.78
N THR A 687 -22.33 -19.93 36.15
CA THR A 687 -20.90 -19.60 36.19
C THR A 687 -20.44 -19.58 37.64
N THR A 688 -19.17 -19.23 37.86
CA THR A 688 -18.49 -19.28 39.15
C THR A 688 -19.11 -18.38 40.21
N ASN A 689 -19.77 -17.30 39.81
CA ASN A 689 -20.39 -16.32 40.71
C ASN A 689 -21.73 -15.76 40.20
N THR A 690 -22.29 -16.29 39.11
CA THR A 690 -23.62 -15.92 38.61
C THR A 690 -24.42 -17.15 38.20
N LEU A 691 -25.68 -17.22 38.63
CA LEU A 691 -26.68 -18.17 38.12
C LEU A 691 -27.55 -17.42 37.11
N ASN A 692 -27.56 -17.85 35.85
CA ASN A 692 -28.58 -17.37 34.92
C ASN A 692 -29.88 -18.13 35.19
N ALA A 693 -30.64 -17.61 36.15
CA ALA A 693 -32.04 -17.98 36.27
C ALA A 693 -32.82 -17.17 35.23
N ILE A 694 -33.30 -17.89 34.21
CA ILE A 694 -34.38 -17.54 33.29
C ILE A 694 -34.00 -16.84 31.98
N ARG A 695 -34.20 -17.56 30.88
CA ARG A 695 -34.48 -17.00 29.55
C ARG A 695 -35.98 -17.21 29.27
N ILE A 696 -36.81 -16.22 29.60
CA ILE A 696 -38.19 -16.18 29.10
C ILE A 696 -38.10 -15.80 27.63
N TYR A 697 -38.52 -16.69 26.74
CA TYR A 697 -38.69 -16.36 25.34
C TYR A 697 -39.92 -15.46 25.18
N CYS A 698 -39.72 -14.15 25.32
CA CYS A 698 -40.60 -13.13 24.76
C CYS A 698 -39.80 -12.38 23.70
N SER A 699 -40.17 -12.55 22.43
CA SER A 699 -39.53 -11.85 21.32
C SER A 699 -39.92 -10.38 21.34
N THR A 700 -39.09 -9.52 21.93
CA THR A 700 -38.77 -8.17 21.43
C THR A 700 -37.76 -7.48 22.34
N ARG A 701 -36.64 -7.06 21.73
CA ARG A 701 -35.60 -6.10 22.17
C ARG A 701 -34.86 -6.37 23.48
N HIS A 702 -33.54 -6.18 23.36
CA HIS A 702 -32.55 -6.14 24.43
C HIS A 702 -33.02 -5.27 25.61
N HIS A 703 -33.17 -5.90 26.77
CA HIS A 703 -33.08 -5.22 28.05
C HIS A 703 -31.71 -5.50 28.66
N HIS A 704 -31.06 -4.43 29.13
CA HIS A 704 -29.90 -4.50 30.01
C HIS A 704 -30.28 -5.28 31.28
N HIS A 705 -29.52 -6.34 31.57
CA HIS A 705 -29.56 -6.97 32.87
C HIS A 705 -28.61 -6.23 33.82
N SER A 706 -29.12 -5.80 34.97
CA SER A 706 -28.30 -5.43 36.13
C SER A 706 -27.64 -6.70 36.71
N PRO A 707 -26.40 -6.62 37.24
CA PRO A 707 -25.77 -7.77 37.89
C PRO A 707 -26.51 -8.08 39.19
N ALA A 708 -27.00 -9.31 39.33
CA ALA A 708 -27.47 -9.83 40.60
C ALA A 708 -26.27 -9.97 41.57
N ALA A 709 -26.54 -9.73 42.85
CA ALA A 709 -25.56 -9.73 43.94
C ALA A 709 -24.69 -11.00 43.98
N ALA A 710 -23.43 -10.82 44.35
CA ALA A 710 -22.40 -11.85 44.42
C ALA A 710 -22.88 -13.14 45.12
N ALA A 711 -23.00 -14.21 44.34
CA ALA A 711 -23.29 -15.56 44.83
C ALA A 711 -21.97 -16.33 45.01
N ASN A 712 -21.87 -17.11 46.09
CA ASN A 712 -20.72 -17.95 46.39
C ASN A 712 -20.66 -19.18 45.45
N PRO A 713 -19.47 -19.63 45.03
CA PRO A 713 -19.31 -20.84 44.24
C PRO A 713 -19.74 -22.08 45.04
N ASP A 714 -20.24 -23.09 44.33
CA ASP A 714 -20.62 -24.41 44.88
C ASP A 714 -21.72 -24.37 45.98
N THR A 715 -22.56 -23.32 45.98
CA THR A 715 -23.66 -23.13 46.94
C THR A 715 -25.02 -23.31 46.26
N ASP A 716 -25.99 -23.93 46.93
CA ASP A 716 -27.35 -24.14 46.41
C ASP A 716 -28.20 -22.86 46.54
N TYR A 717 -28.88 -22.46 45.46
CA TYR A 717 -29.74 -21.26 45.42
C TYR A 717 -31.15 -21.56 44.87
N ASN A 718 -32.14 -20.80 45.33
CA ASN A 718 -33.54 -20.88 44.90
C ASN A 718 -33.99 -19.52 44.33
N VAL A 719 -34.45 -19.46 43.08
CA VAL A 719 -34.76 -18.20 42.37
C VAL A 719 -36.22 -18.17 41.90
N GLY A 720 -36.94 -17.09 42.22
CA GLY A 720 -38.33 -16.85 41.81
C GLY A 720 -38.49 -15.64 40.89
N VAL A 721 -39.37 -15.73 39.90
CA VAL A 721 -39.65 -14.67 38.92
C VAL A 721 -41.15 -14.46 38.70
N VAL A 722 -41.51 -13.19 38.55
CA VAL A 722 -42.86 -12.66 38.35
C VAL A 722 -42.89 -11.93 37.01
N ALA A 723 -43.90 -12.18 36.18
CA ALA A 723 -44.05 -11.47 34.90
C ALA A 723 -44.81 -10.15 35.09
N LEU A 724 -44.21 -9.04 34.66
CA LEU A 724 -44.81 -7.69 34.70
C LEU A 724 -45.29 -7.29 33.30
N TYR A 725 -46.59 -7.03 33.14
CA TYR A 725 -47.17 -6.50 31.91
C TYR A 725 -47.47 -5.00 32.07
N ALA A 726 -47.63 -4.29 30.95
CA ALA A 726 -47.90 -2.84 30.95
C ALA A 726 -49.21 -2.45 31.66
N ASP A 727 -50.06 -3.43 32.00
CA ASP A 727 -51.35 -3.30 32.70
C ASP A 727 -51.44 -4.09 34.03
N GLY A 728 -50.33 -4.64 34.54
CA GLY A 728 -50.25 -5.24 35.88
C GLY A 728 -49.38 -6.50 36.01
N GLU A 729 -49.17 -6.94 37.25
CA GLU A 729 -48.34 -8.12 37.60
C GLU A 729 -49.09 -9.45 37.45
N GLY A 730 -48.42 -10.44 36.84
CA GLY A 730 -48.85 -11.84 36.77
C GLY A 730 -48.27 -12.70 37.92
N PRO A 731 -48.66 -13.98 38.04
CA PRO A 731 -48.26 -14.84 39.16
C PRO A 731 -46.80 -15.33 39.08
N ALA A 732 -46.19 -15.56 40.26
CA ALA A 732 -44.79 -15.95 40.43
C ALA A 732 -44.51 -17.44 40.16
N VAL A 733 -43.33 -17.76 39.61
CA VAL A 733 -42.80 -19.14 39.47
C VAL A 733 -41.34 -19.19 39.93
N SER A 734 -40.93 -20.29 40.58
CA SER A 734 -39.57 -20.48 41.13
C SER A 734 -38.90 -21.79 40.72
N ASP A 735 -37.56 -21.79 40.61
CA ASP A 735 -36.70 -22.95 40.30
C ASP A 735 -35.36 -22.90 41.06
N ALA A 736 -34.71 -24.04 41.29
CA ALA A 736 -33.49 -24.18 42.10
C ALA A 736 -32.26 -24.64 41.28
N GLY A 737 -31.07 -24.10 41.56
CA GLY A 737 -29.84 -24.42 40.82
C GLY A 737 -28.55 -24.24 41.63
N LYS A 738 -27.49 -24.93 41.19
CA LYS A 738 -26.14 -24.94 41.81
C LYS A 738 -25.11 -24.28 40.89
N THR A 739 -24.25 -23.41 41.42
CA THR A 739 -23.18 -22.69 40.68
C THR A 739 -22.01 -23.63 40.28
N LEU A 740 -21.31 -23.34 39.18
CA LEU A 740 -20.14 -24.14 38.73
C LEU A 740 -18.88 -23.80 39.55
N PRO A 741 -17.92 -24.75 39.71
CA PRO A 741 -16.64 -24.48 40.37
C PRO A 741 -15.78 -23.50 39.55
N ARG A 742 -14.85 -22.81 40.22
CA ARG A 742 -13.97 -21.78 39.62
C ARG A 742 -13.13 -22.34 38.47
N SER A 743 -13.26 -21.77 37.28
CA SER A 743 -12.50 -22.18 36.10
C SER A 743 -11.14 -21.47 35.99
N GLY A 744 -10.16 -22.11 35.36
CA GLY A 744 -8.84 -21.53 35.07
C GLY A 744 -8.72 -21.03 33.62
N PRO A 745 -7.68 -20.23 33.31
CA PRO A 745 -7.35 -19.85 31.94
C PRO A 745 -6.95 -21.08 31.11
N ARG A 746 -6.92 -20.95 29.77
CA ARG A 746 -6.63 -22.05 28.83
C ARG A 746 -5.61 -21.63 27.77
N ASN A 747 -5.01 -22.60 27.07
CA ASN A 747 -4.15 -22.37 25.89
C ASN A 747 -3.06 -21.31 26.09
N LEU A 748 -2.21 -21.51 27.11
CA LEU A 748 -1.09 -20.61 27.36
C LEU A 748 -0.02 -20.78 26.29
N GLN A 749 0.42 -19.66 25.72
CA GLN A 749 1.52 -19.59 24.77
C GLN A 749 2.56 -18.57 25.26
N VAL A 750 3.82 -18.97 25.21
CA VAL A 750 4.97 -18.10 25.48
C VAL A 750 5.70 -17.89 24.16
N TYR A 751 5.94 -16.64 23.77
CA TYR A 751 6.49 -16.27 22.47
C TYR A 751 7.35 -15.01 22.57
N ASP A 752 8.00 -14.65 21.46
CA ASP A 752 8.92 -13.50 21.33
C ASP A 752 9.93 -13.34 22.48
N PRO A 753 10.74 -14.39 22.78
CA PRO A 753 11.73 -14.29 23.84
C PRO A 753 12.83 -13.28 23.44
N THR A 754 13.19 -12.39 24.38
CA THR A 754 14.38 -11.53 24.26
C THR A 754 15.43 -11.93 25.30
N THR A 755 16.51 -11.17 25.42
CA THR A 755 17.51 -11.40 26.48
C THR A 755 16.99 -11.12 27.88
N SER A 756 15.87 -10.40 28.03
CA SER A 756 15.32 -10.06 29.36
C SER A 756 13.80 -10.02 29.44
N THR A 757 13.10 -10.47 28.39
CA THR A 757 11.63 -10.46 28.35
C THR A 757 11.05 -11.72 27.74
N LEU A 758 9.84 -12.07 28.18
CA LEU A 758 9.02 -13.14 27.61
C LEU A 758 7.59 -12.63 27.42
N SER A 759 7.02 -12.78 26.23
CA SER A 759 5.61 -12.46 25.97
C SER A 759 4.76 -13.69 26.25
N VAL A 760 3.71 -13.52 27.05
CA VAL A 760 2.81 -14.60 27.46
C VAL A 760 1.38 -14.23 27.05
N THR A 761 0.66 -15.18 26.47
CA THR A 761 -0.77 -15.04 26.15
C THR A 761 -1.54 -16.29 26.50
N TRP A 762 -2.84 -16.15 26.78
CA TRP A 762 -3.74 -17.24 27.13
C TRP A 762 -5.16 -16.95 26.63
N GLU A 763 -6.03 -17.95 26.72
CA GLU A 763 -7.48 -17.79 26.58
C GLU A 763 -8.13 -17.55 27.94
N HIS A 764 -9.12 -16.65 27.95
CA HIS A 764 -9.85 -16.29 29.16
C HIS A 764 -10.51 -17.49 29.84
N ALA A 765 -10.41 -17.52 31.16
CA ALA A 765 -11.20 -18.40 32.03
C ALA A 765 -12.70 -18.07 31.91
N GLN A 766 -13.56 -19.06 32.11
CA GLN A 766 -15.01 -18.88 32.06
C GLN A 766 -15.51 -18.18 33.33
N GLY A 767 -16.22 -17.07 33.15
CA GLY A 767 -16.78 -16.24 34.22
C GLY A 767 -16.11 -14.86 34.28
N PRO A 768 -16.65 -13.93 35.10
CA PRO A 768 -16.13 -12.58 35.24
C PRO A 768 -14.85 -12.57 36.09
N VAL A 769 -13.72 -12.85 35.45
CA VAL A 769 -12.39 -12.73 36.06
C VAL A 769 -12.13 -11.26 36.38
N GLN A 770 -11.69 -10.96 37.60
CA GLN A 770 -11.30 -9.58 37.96
C GLN A 770 -9.92 -9.24 37.46
N GLN A 771 -8.98 -10.17 37.61
CA GLN A 771 -7.59 -10.04 37.19
C GLN A 771 -6.96 -11.43 36.97
N TYR A 772 -5.92 -11.50 36.16
CA TYR A 772 -5.04 -12.65 36.10
C TYR A 772 -3.76 -12.35 36.86
N ARG A 773 -3.33 -13.27 37.72
CA ARG A 773 -2.03 -13.25 38.39
C ARG A 773 -1.09 -14.18 37.62
N ILE A 774 0.02 -13.64 37.15
CA ILE A 774 1.05 -14.38 36.41
C ILE A 774 2.25 -14.49 37.34
N THR A 775 2.54 -15.70 37.81
CA THR A 775 3.70 -16.01 38.64
C THR A 775 4.77 -16.62 37.76
N TYR A 776 6.04 -16.22 37.89
CA TYR A 776 7.14 -16.80 37.13
C TYR A 776 8.37 -17.00 38.03
N ALA A 777 9.07 -18.10 37.81
CA ALA A 777 10.27 -18.45 38.58
C ALA A 777 11.30 -19.13 37.68
N GLN A 778 12.58 -18.90 37.98
CA GLN A 778 13.69 -19.58 37.29
C GLN A 778 13.63 -21.09 37.57
N LYS A 779 13.82 -21.92 36.55
CA LYS A 779 13.87 -23.38 36.71
C LYS A 779 15.22 -23.88 37.24
N THR A 780 16.23 -23.03 37.23
CA THR A 780 17.62 -23.34 37.60
C THR A 780 18.05 -22.45 38.75
N GLY A 781 18.58 -23.03 39.83
CA GLY A 781 18.96 -22.29 41.05
C GLY A 781 17.89 -22.37 42.14
N ASP A 782 17.93 -21.44 43.10
CA ASP A 782 16.87 -21.24 44.10
C ASP A 782 15.74 -20.42 43.46
N PRO A 783 14.57 -21.02 43.16
CA PRO A 783 13.50 -20.34 42.44
C PRO A 783 12.86 -19.27 43.32
N ILE A 784 13.09 -18.00 42.99
CA ILE A 784 12.34 -16.88 43.54
C ILE A 784 11.08 -16.71 42.67
N GLU A 785 9.90 -16.91 43.28
CA GLU A 785 8.62 -16.65 42.62
C GLU A 785 8.34 -15.15 42.57
N GLU A 786 8.41 -14.58 41.37
CA GLU A 786 7.92 -13.22 41.10
C GLU A 786 6.51 -13.28 40.52
N PHE A 787 5.75 -12.19 40.64
CA PHE A 787 4.43 -12.12 40.02
C PHE A 787 4.08 -10.74 39.49
N THR A 788 3.24 -10.73 38.46
CA THR A 788 2.56 -9.54 37.96
C THR A 788 1.07 -9.79 37.84
N THR A 789 0.27 -8.74 37.77
CA THR A 789 -1.19 -8.83 37.63
C THR A 789 -1.67 -8.01 36.46
N VAL A 790 -2.63 -8.55 35.71
CA VAL A 790 -3.30 -7.83 34.62
C VAL A 790 -4.81 -7.84 34.84
N PRO A 791 -5.52 -6.77 34.43
CA PRO A 791 -6.99 -6.73 34.47
C PRO A 791 -7.63 -7.93 33.77
N GLY A 792 -8.78 -8.40 34.25
CA GLY A 792 -9.42 -9.63 33.77
C GLY A 792 -9.94 -9.59 32.34
N ASN A 793 -9.99 -8.41 31.72
CA ASN A 793 -10.27 -8.22 30.28
C ASN A 793 -9.01 -8.29 29.39
N ARG A 794 -7.81 -8.49 29.97
CA ARG A 794 -6.57 -8.72 29.24
C ARG A 794 -6.18 -10.20 29.32
N ASN A 795 -5.60 -10.69 28.24
CA ASN A 795 -5.16 -12.07 28.09
C ASN A 795 -3.71 -12.18 27.59
N THR A 796 -2.94 -11.11 27.74
CA THR A 796 -1.52 -11.06 27.39
C THR A 796 -0.74 -10.20 28.37
N VAL A 797 0.52 -10.55 28.61
CA VAL A 797 1.47 -9.80 29.42
C VAL A 797 2.89 -9.99 28.89
N VAL A 798 3.73 -8.96 29.02
CA VAL A 798 5.18 -9.06 28.76
C VAL A 798 5.88 -9.08 30.11
N LEU A 799 6.55 -10.19 30.41
CA LEU A 799 7.42 -10.33 31.57
C LEU A 799 8.73 -9.60 31.27
N GLN A 800 9.24 -8.80 32.21
CA GLN A 800 10.41 -7.95 32.03
C GLN A 800 11.43 -8.20 33.15
N ASN A 801 12.66 -7.72 32.96
CA ASN A 801 13.78 -7.86 33.90
C ASN A 801 14.17 -9.32 34.19
N LEU A 802 14.03 -10.17 33.19
CA LEU A 802 14.45 -11.58 33.27
C LEU A 802 15.95 -11.72 32.98
N ASP A 803 16.57 -12.76 33.51
CA ASP A 803 17.96 -13.10 33.25
C ASP A 803 18.13 -13.71 31.85
N PRO A 804 19.22 -13.37 31.11
CA PRO A 804 19.49 -13.96 29.80
C PRO A 804 19.75 -15.48 29.83
N ASP A 805 19.42 -16.17 28.74
CA ASP A 805 19.57 -17.64 28.56
C ASP A 805 18.99 -18.51 29.71
N THR A 806 17.98 -18.01 30.40
CA THR A 806 17.46 -18.64 31.61
C THR A 806 16.08 -19.24 31.35
N PRO A 807 15.85 -20.53 31.67
CA PRO A 807 14.53 -21.15 31.57
C PRO A 807 13.64 -20.75 32.76
N TYR A 808 12.42 -20.31 32.47
CA TYR A 808 11.40 -19.91 33.43
C TYR A 808 10.19 -20.86 33.39
N ASN A 809 9.65 -21.17 34.56
CA ASN A 809 8.30 -21.72 34.71
C ASN A 809 7.34 -20.56 34.97
N ILE A 810 6.23 -20.51 34.23
CA ILE A 810 5.25 -19.42 34.24
C ILE A 810 3.87 -20.01 34.53
N LYS A 811 3.19 -19.48 35.54
CA LYS A 811 1.86 -19.89 35.99
C LYS A 811 0.89 -18.74 35.87
N VAL A 812 -0.22 -18.94 35.17
CA VAL A 812 -1.31 -17.96 35.07
C VAL A 812 -2.50 -18.44 35.89
N THR A 813 -2.91 -17.65 36.88
CA THR A 813 -4.05 -17.94 37.76
C THR A 813 -5.13 -16.89 37.56
N ALA A 814 -6.37 -17.32 37.28
CA ALA A 814 -7.52 -16.41 37.26
C ALA A 814 -7.93 -16.03 38.68
N ILE A 815 -8.12 -14.74 38.97
CA ILE A 815 -8.57 -14.23 40.27
C ILE A 815 -10.00 -13.69 40.13
N TYR A 816 -10.90 -14.24 40.93
CA TYR A 816 -12.30 -13.83 41.03
C TYR A 816 -12.53 -13.02 42.31
N ALA A 817 -13.70 -12.38 42.43
CA ALA A 817 -14.07 -11.51 43.56
C ALA A 817 -13.95 -12.19 44.94
N ASP A 818 -14.08 -13.50 44.94
CA ASP A 818 -14.20 -14.40 46.07
C ASP A 818 -12.97 -15.31 46.24
N GLY A 819 -11.97 -15.21 45.36
CA GLY A 819 -10.67 -15.87 45.47
C GLY A 819 -10.11 -16.43 44.15
N PRO A 820 -8.95 -17.12 44.19
CA PRO A 820 -8.31 -17.67 43.00
C PRO A 820 -9.09 -18.86 42.42
N GLY A 821 -9.06 -19.00 41.09
CA GLY A 821 -9.52 -20.16 40.34
C GLY A 821 -8.37 -21.07 39.88
N GLY A 822 -8.59 -21.82 38.80
CA GLY A 822 -7.59 -22.75 38.27
C GLY A 822 -6.32 -22.05 37.77
N GLU A 823 -5.19 -22.74 37.91
CA GLU A 823 -3.88 -22.33 37.40
C GLU A 823 -3.54 -23.03 36.09
N LEU A 824 -2.80 -22.34 35.23
CA LEU A 824 -2.29 -22.86 33.96
C LEU A 824 -0.78 -22.66 33.90
N ASP A 825 -0.05 -23.77 33.77
CA ASP A 825 1.41 -23.80 33.66
C ASP A 825 1.89 -23.68 32.21
N GLY A 826 3.00 -22.97 32.04
CA GLY A 826 3.70 -22.80 30.78
C GLY A 826 5.19 -22.57 30.99
N ASP A 827 5.99 -22.89 29.98
CA ASP A 827 7.44 -22.77 30.04
C ASP A 827 7.94 -21.77 29.00
N GLY A 828 8.94 -20.97 29.38
CA GLY A 828 9.63 -20.05 28.49
C GLY A 828 11.13 -20.04 28.76
N ARG A 829 11.94 -19.66 27.78
CA ARG A 829 13.39 -19.46 27.94
C ARG A 829 13.79 -18.16 27.26
N THR A 830 14.43 -17.27 28.00
CA THR A 830 15.01 -16.05 27.44
C THR A 830 16.16 -16.39 26.51
N VAL A 831 16.46 -15.49 25.56
CA VAL A 831 17.55 -15.71 24.60
C VAL A 831 18.89 -15.33 25.25
N GLY A 832 19.97 -16.03 24.89
CA GLY A 832 21.32 -15.65 25.32
C GLY A 832 21.83 -14.38 24.65
N MET A 833 22.82 -13.75 25.27
CA MET A 833 23.55 -12.57 24.74
C MET A 833 24.54 -12.99 23.66
N LEU A 834 24.03 -13.51 22.53
CA LEU A 834 24.84 -14.02 21.44
C LEU A 834 25.55 -12.87 20.69
N GLY A 835 26.83 -13.06 20.37
CA GLY A 835 27.60 -12.07 19.63
C GLY A 835 27.24 -11.98 18.14
N PRO A 836 27.71 -10.91 17.47
CA PRO A 836 27.64 -10.80 16.01
C PRO A 836 28.45 -11.92 15.33
N ARG A 837 28.26 -12.11 14.02
CA ARG A 837 28.90 -13.20 13.27
C ARG A 837 29.62 -12.70 12.03
N ASN A 838 30.53 -13.51 11.47
CA ASN A 838 31.16 -13.29 10.16
C ASN A 838 31.76 -11.88 9.99
N LEU A 839 32.80 -11.56 10.77
CA LEU A 839 33.54 -10.31 10.62
C LEU A 839 34.28 -10.28 9.28
N ARG A 840 34.14 -9.19 8.55
CA ARG A 840 34.76 -8.94 7.25
C ARG A 840 35.43 -7.57 7.26
N VAL A 841 36.62 -7.52 6.65
CA VAL A 841 37.35 -6.27 6.38
C VAL A 841 37.32 -6.02 4.88
N SER A 842 37.13 -4.75 4.50
CA SER A 842 37.05 -4.29 3.12
C SER A 842 37.49 -2.82 3.02
N ASP A 843 37.57 -2.28 1.80
CA ASP A 843 37.99 -0.89 1.55
C ASP A 843 39.33 -0.54 2.22
N GLU A 844 40.28 -1.47 2.19
CA GLU A 844 41.59 -1.29 2.83
C GLU A 844 42.35 -0.14 2.17
N TRP A 845 42.83 0.76 3.02
CA TRP A 845 43.60 1.93 2.66
C TRP A 845 44.81 2.06 3.59
N TYR A 846 45.63 3.09 3.35
CA TYR A 846 46.86 3.31 4.12
C TYR A 846 46.59 3.71 5.58
N THR A 847 45.46 4.36 5.88
CA THR A 847 45.13 4.83 7.25
C THR A 847 43.70 4.54 7.66
N ARG A 848 43.01 3.69 6.90
CA ARG A 848 41.63 3.32 7.14
C ARG A 848 41.33 1.98 6.52
N PHE A 849 40.36 1.27 7.07
CA PHE A 849 39.67 0.17 6.41
C PHE A 849 38.25 0.09 6.98
N ARG A 850 37.35 -0.55 6.25
CA ARG A 850 35.98 -0.78 6.68
C ARG A 850 35.86 -2.14 7.34
N VAL A 851 35.24 -2.17 8.51
CA VAL A 851 34.87 -3.38 9.23
C VAL A 851 33.36 -3.58 9.07
N SER A 852 32.94 -4.81 8.81
CA SER A 852 31.53 -5.19 8.71
C SER A 852 31.30 -6.57 9.31
N TRP A 853 30.09 -6.84 9.80
CA TRP A 853 29.72 -8.12 10.40
C TRP A 853 28.25 -8.42 10.13
N ASP A 854 27.87 -9.68 10.27
CA ASP A 854 26.47 -10.07 10.30
C ASP A 854 25.87 -9.73 11.69
N PRO A 855 24.64 -9.18 11.74
CA PRO A 855 24.01 -8.76 12.98
C PRO A 855 23.82 -9.95 13.94
N ALA A 856 23.80 -9.63 15.24
CA ALA A 856 23.46 -10.60 16.27
C ALA A 856 22.00 -11.11 16.09
N PRO A 857 21.69 -12.38 16.40
CA PRO A 857 20.36 -12.95 16.20
C PRO A 857 19.24 -12.24 16.99
N SER A 858 19.61 -11.60 18.10
CA SER A 858 18.69 -10.88 18.99
C SER A 858 18.89 -9.37 18.83
N ARG A 859 17.81 -8.60 19.04
CA ARG A 859 17.83 -7.14 18.95
C ARG A 859 18.82 -6.54 19.96
N VAL A 860 19.76 -5.75 19.45
CA VAL A 860 20.81 -5.07 20.24
C VAL A 860 20.50 -3.59 20.38
N THR A 861 21.04 -2.94 21.42
CA THR A 861 21.05 -1.47 21.53
C THR A 861 22.17 -0.85 20.69
N GLY A 862 23.18 -1.65 20.32
CA GLY A 862 24.20 -1.30 19.35
C GLY A 862 25.38 -2.25 19.37
N TYR A 863 26.47 -1.88 18.70
CA TYR A 863 27.73 -2.62 18.68
C TYR A 863 28.89 -1.76 19.21
N LYS A 864 29.80 -2.42 19.91
CA LYS A 864 31.04 -1.84 20.44
C LYS A 864 32.22 -2.48 19.73
N LEU A 865 32.97 -1.67 18.99
CA LEU A 865 34.15 -2.07 18.23
C LEU A 865 35.41 -1.67 18.99
N ILE A 866 36.24 -2.65 19.30
CA ILE A 866 37.54 -2.47 19.94
C ILE A 866 38.61 -2.87 18.94
N TYR A 867 39.61 -2.02 18.74
CA TYR A 867 40.72 -2.29 17.83
C TYR A 867 42.05 -1.88 18.44
N GLN A 868 43.11 -2.62 18.14
CA GLN A 868 44.46 -2.33 18.60
C GLN A 868 45.49 -2.80 17.57
N PRO A 869 46.64 -2.12 17.41
CA PRO A 869 47.74 -2.65 16.62
C PRO A 869 48.18 -4.02 17.19
N GLU A 870 48.46 -4.97 16.31
CA GLU A 870 48.91 -6.31 16.69
C GLU A 870 50.20 -6.21 17.55
N GLY A 871 50.16 -6.78 18.76
CA GLY A 871 51.27 -6.72 19.72
C GLY A 871 51.34 -5.45 20.58
N SER A 872 50.42 -4.48 20.41
CA SER A 872 50.29 -3.32 21.29
C SER A 872 49.33 -3.59 22.46
N ALA A 873 49.53 -2.92 23.59
CA ALA A 873 48.58 -2.87 24.69
C ALA A 873 47.57 -1.70 24.56
N ASP A 874 47.82 -0.77 23.63
CA ASP A 874 46.99 0.41 23.42
C ASP A 874 45.80 0.06 22.52
N SER A 875 44.64 -0.14 23.14
CA SER A 875 43.38 -0.39 22.44
C SER A 875 42.51 0.88 22.37
N GLN A 876 41.82 1.04 21.25
CA GLN A 876 40.79 2.05 21.05
C GLN A 876 39.42 1.38 21.04
N GLU A 877 38.41 2.12 21.52
CA GLU A 877 37.03 1.66 21.62
C GLU A 877 36.09 2.67 20.96
N VAL A 878 35.15 2.18 20.16
CA VAL A 878 34.11 2.99 19.50
C VAL A 878 32.76 2.30 19.63
N PHE A 879 31.75 3.03 20.11
CA PHE A 879 30.36 2.59 20.06
C PHE A 879 29.72 3.08 18.74
N VAL A 880 29.23 2.15 17.92
CA VAL A 880 28.79 2.45 16.55
C VAL A 880 27.27 2.49 16.38
N GLY A 881 26.49 2.27 17.45
CA GLY A 881 25.03 2.17 17.35
C GLY A 881 24.58 0.84 16.75
N ASP A 882 23.40 0.78 16.16
CA ASP A 882 22.78 -0.44 15.60
C ASP A 882 23.26 -0.80 14.18
N VAL A 883 24.25 -0.08 13.65
CA VAL A 883 24.85 -0.36 12.34
C VAL A 883 25.77 -1.59 12.38
N THR A 884 25.82 -2.33 11.28
CA THR A 884 26.65 -3.53 11.12
C THR A 884 27.94 -3.29 10.33
N THR A 885 28.25 -2.03 10.03
CA THR A 885 29.48 -1.63 9.35
C THR A 885 30.00 -0.30 9.88
N HIS A 886 31.33 -0.19 9.99
CA HIS A 886 31.99 1.02 10.45
C HIS A 886 33.35 1.19 9.74
N GLN A 887 33.70 2.43 9.40
CA GLN A 887 34.99 2.74 8.80
C GLN A 887 35.95 3.26 9.87
N LEU A 888 37.03 2.51 10.12
CA LEU A 888 38.08 2.94 11.03
C LEU A 888 39.00 3.93 10.32
N HIS A 889 39.36 5.01 11.00
CA HIS A 889 40.21 6.08 10.47
C HIS A 889 41.44 6.29 11.35
N ASN A 890 42.41 7.07 10.85
CA ASN A 890 43.64 7.44 11.57
C ASN A 890 44.49 6.24 12.02
N LEU A 891 44.45 5.16 11.23
CA LEU A 891 45.26 3.97 11.45
C LEU A 891 46.68 4.16 10.91
N GLN A 892 47.64 3.39 11.42
CA GLN A 892 49.03 3.39 10.95
C GLN A 892 49.15 2.61 9.63
N PRO A 893 49.89 3.10 8.62
CA PRO A 893 50.12 2.36 7.37
C PRO A 893 50.96 1.10 7.54
N GLY A 894 50.57 0.03 6.84
CA GLY A 894 51.27 -1.26 6.86
C GLY A 894 51.17 -2.02 8.18
N THR A 895 50.16 -1.72 8.99
CA THR A 895 49.97 -2.26 10.35
C THR A 895 48.74 -3.16 10.39
N THR A 896 48.90 -4.35 10.97
CA THR A 896 47.78 -5.25 11.29
C THR A 896 47.14 -4.83 12.60
N TYR A 897 45.81 -4.80 12.63
CA TYR A 897 45.01 -4.48 13.80
C TYR A 897 44.17 -5.69 14.21
N ASP A 898 44.23 -6.03 15.50
CA ASP A 898 43.31 -6.98 16.13
C ASP A 898 41.98 -6.28 16.38
N LEU A 899 40.89 -6.87 15.89
CA LEU A 899 39.53 -6.33 15.95
C LEU A 899 38.65 -7.21 16.85
N LYS A 900 37.84 -6.58 17.70
CA LYS A 900 36.81 -7.23 18.51
C LYS A 900 35.50 -6.47 18.40
N VAL A 901 34.44 -7.13 17.97
CA VAL A 901 33.08 -6.56 17.91
C VAL A 901 32.21 -7.22 18.96
N LEU A 902 31.65 -6.43 19.88
CA LEU A 902 30.72 -6.90 20.90
C LEU A 902 29.32 -6.37 20.59
N ALA A 903 28.31 -7.22 20.69
CA ALA A 903 26.91 -6.78 20.70
C ALA A 903 26.57 -6.21 22.09
N GLN A 904 26.02 -5.00 22.12
CA GLN A 904 25.53 -4.37 23.33
C GLN A 904 24.03 -4.64 23.48
N TYR A 905 23.66 -5.22 24.61
CA TYR A 905 22.29 -5.39 25.06
C TYR A 905 22.00 -4.44 26.23
N SER A 906 20.73 -4.28 26.57
CA SER A 906 20.31 -3.52 27.76
C SER A 906 20.82 -4.14 29.07
N THR A 907 21.04 -5.46 29.08
CA THR A 907 21.49 -6.24 30.25
C THR A 907 23.01 -6.46 30.31
N GLY A 908 23.76 -6.18 29.25
CA GLY A 908 25.19 -6.48 29.19
C GLY A 908 25.76 -6.50 27.78
N VAL A 909 26.99 -7.01 27.64
CA VAL A 909 27.66 -7.18 26.35
C VAL A 909 27.81 -8.66 26.01
N SER A 910 27.76 -9.00 24.72
CA SER A 910 28.03 -10.35 24.25
C SER A 910 29.51 -10.72 24.34
N GLU A 911 29.81 -12.00 24.12
CA GLU A 911 31.15 -12.44 23.74
C GLU A 911 31.65 -11.71 22.48
N PRO A 912 32.95 -11.41 22.38
CA PRO A 912 33.51 -10.67 21.26
C PRO A 912 33.65 -11.53 20.00
N LEU A 913 33.21 -10.99 18.87
CA LEU A 913 33.58 -11.48 17.55
C LEU A 913 34.97 -10.96 17.19
N ILE A 914 35.94 -11.87 17.08
CA ILE A 914 37.35 -11.54 16.84
C ILE A 914 37.65 -11.59 15.35
N GLY A 915 38.43 -10.64 14.85
CA GLY A 915 38.98 -10.63 13.50
C GLY A 915 40.24 -9.79 13.41
N GLN A 916 40.81 -9.69 12.21
CA GLN A 916 42.01 -8.88 11.94
C GLN A 916 41.82 -8.09 10.65
N GLY A 917 42.42 -6.90 10.59
CA GLY A 917 42.47 -6.06 9.39
C GLY A 917 43.84 -5.40 9.24
N THR A 918 44.37 -5.36 8.02
CA THR A 918 45.70 -4.80 7.74
C THR A 918 45.58 -3.61 6.80
N THR A 919 46.16 -2.47 7.19
CA THR A 919 46.26 -1.28 6.32
C THR A 919 47.30 -1.49 5.22
N LEU A 920 47.14 -0.80 4.10
CA LEU A 920 48.09 -0.89 2.98
C LEU A 920 49.44 -0.25 3.31
N TYR A 921 50.52 -0.79 2.74
CA TYR A 921 51.86 -0.20 2.81
C TYR A 921 51.99 1.01 1.86
N LEU A 922 52.55 2.11 2.36
CA LEU A 922 52.83 3.33 1.58
C LEU A 922 54.33 3.44 1.23
N ASN A 923 54.90 2.44 0.57
CA ASN A 923 56.32 2.43 0.17
C ASN A 923 56.50 2.38 -1.36
N VAL A 924 57.71 2.66 -1.84
CA VAL A 924 58.09 2.40 -3.24
C VAL A 924 58.70 1.01 -3.38
N THR A 925 58.45 0.33 -4.50
CA THR A 925 59.07 -0.95 -4.84
C THR A 925 60.08 -0.78 -5.98
N ASP A 926 60.96 -1.76 -6.19
CA ASP A 926 61.97 -1.76 -7.27
C ASP A 926 62.91 -0.54 -7.32
N LEU A 927 63.24 0.02 -6.15
CA LEU A 927 64.20 1.12 -6.05
C LEU A 927 65.59 0.65 -6.48
N THR A 928 66.06 1.20 -7.60
CA THR A 928 67.34 0.87 -8.22
C THR A 928 68.10 2.15 -8.60
N THR A 929 69.43 2.05 -8.65
CA THR A 929 70.32 3.11 -9.16
C THR A 929 70.78 2.76 -10.57
N TYR A 930 70.85 3.76 -11.46
CA TYR A 930 71.32 3.61 -12.84
C TYR A 930 71.98 4.89 -13.36
N ASN A 931 72.64 4.81 -14.51
CA ASN A 931 73.35 5.93 -15.15
C ASN A 931 74.31 6.65 -14.19
N VAL A 932 75.21 5.87 -13.58
CA VAL A 932 76.18 6.35 -12.59
C VAL A 932 77.36 7.00 -13.32
N GLY A 933 77.59 8.28 -13.06
CA GLY A 933 78.69 9.09 -13.58
C GLY A 933 79.67 9.52 -12.49
N TYR A 934 80.62 10.37 -12.84
CA TYR A 934 81.70 10.83 -11.95
C TYR A 934 81.18 11.61 -10.73
N ASP A 935 80.15 12.43 -10.92
CA ASP A 935 79.53 13.30 -9.91
C ASP A 935 77.99 13.20 -9.88
N SER A 936 77.43 12.12 -10.45
CA SER A 936 75.99 11.98 -10.63
C SER A 936 75.53 10.52 -10.62
N PHE A 937 74.28 10.29 -10.22
CA PHE A 937 73.58 9.02 -10.48
C PHE A 937 72.06 9.21 -10.47
N CYS A 938 71.36 8.32 -11.17
CA CYS A 938 69.90 8.33 -11.25
C CYS A 938 69.27 7.23 -10.39
N LEU A 939 68.10 7.52 -9.85
CA LEU A 939 67.21 6.60 -9.17
C LEU A 939 66.03 6.26 -10.07
N ARG A 940 65.58 5.00 -10.01
CA ARG A 940 64.33 4.51 -10.61
C ARG A 940 63.59 3.65 -9.60
N TRP A 941 62.28 3.79 -9.55
CA TRP A 941 61.39 2.98 -8.72
C TRP A 941 60.09 2.68 -9.47
N ALA A 942 59.30 1.73 -8.98
CA ALA A 942 57.96 1.49 -9.51
C ALA A 942 57.02 2.63 -9.09
N PRO A 943 56.28 3.27 -10.02
CA PRO A 943 55.29 4.28 -9.67
C PRO A 943 54.22 3.68 -8.76
N HIS A 944 53.83 4.44 -7.75
CA HIS A 944 52.90 4.05 -6.71
C HIS A 944 51.58 4.77 -6.96
N ARG A 945 50.51 4.01 -7.21
CA ARG A 945 49.21 4.51 -7.71
C ARG A 945 48.58 5.67 -6.93
N ALA A 946 48.89 5.78 -5.64
CA ALA A 946 48.33 6.79 -4.74
C ALA A 946 49.32 7.91 -4.37
N ALA A 947 50.53 7.93 -4.94
CA ALA A 947 51.52 8.97 -4.67
C ALA A 947 51.11 10.28 -5.36
N THR A 948 51.06 11.38 -4.61
CA THR A 948 50.97 12.73 -5.18
C THR A 948 52.34 13.35 -5.40
N SER A 949 53.31 12.94 -4.59
CA SER A 949 54.72 13.30 -4.72
C SER A 949 55.63 12.23 -4.14
N TYR A 950 56.91 12.29 -4.49
CA TYR A 950 57.97 11.54 -3.83
C TYR A 950 58.99 12.50 -3.28
N ARG A 951 59.37 12.34 -2.02
CA ARG A 951 60.50 13.07 -1.43
C ARG A 951 61.71 12.17 -1.46
N LEU A 952 62.75 12.61 -2.18
CA LEU A 952 64.00 11.88 -2.34
C LEU A 952 65.09 12.56 -1.54
N LYS A 953 65.89 11.75 -0.89
CA LYS A 953 66.98 12.18 -0.02
C LYS A 953 68.24 11.42 -0.39
N VAL A 954 69.31 12.14 -0.67
CA VAL A 954 70.64 11.57 -0.90
C VAL A 954 71.59 12.15 0.12
N TYR A 955 72.25 11.29 0.90
CA TYR A 955 73.23 11.71 1.89
C TYR A 955 74.51 10.89 1.76
N PRO A 956 75.70 11.51 1.82
CA PRO A 956 76.95 10.77 1.88
C PRO A 956 76.99 9.95 3.18
N PHE A 957 77.49 8.73 3.10
CA PHE A 957 77.62 7.83 4.24
C PHE A 957 78.62 8.36 5.27
N ASP A 958 79.66 9.06 4.78
CA ASP A 958 80.59 9.85 5.58
C ASP A 958 80.07 11.29 5.67
N SER A 959 79.63 11.70 6.86
CA SER A 959 79.06 13.03 7.12
C SER A 959 80.06 14.18 7.00
N SER A 960 81.37 13.90 6.86
CA SER A 960 82.40 14.91 6.58
C SER A 960 82.47 15.33 5.11
N LYS A 961 81.84 14.56 4.21
CA LYS A 961 81.76 14.86 2.77
C LYS A 961 80.54 15.72 2.47
N SER A 962 80.68 16.71 1.59
CA SER A 962 79.56 17.53 1.09
C SER A 962 78.79 16.80 -0.03
N GLY A 963 77.62 17.31 -0.39
CA GLY A 963 76.80 16.76 -1.48
C GLY A 963 75.52 16.04 -1.04
N ALA A 964 75.03 16.31 0.18
CA ALA A 964 73.67 15.93 0.56
C ALA A 964 72.64 16.74 -0.24
N GLN A 965 71.63 16.07 -0.80
CA GLN A 965 70.58 16.71 -1.59
C GLN A 965 69.21 16.13 -1.20
N GLU A 966 68.20 16.99 -1.22
CA GLU A 966 66.81 16.62 -0.96
C GLU A 966 65.91 17.30 -1.99
N VAL A 967 65.00 16.55 -2.58
CA VAL A 967 64.13 17.01 -3.67
C VAL A 967 62.77 16.33 -3.59
N THR A 968 61.72 17.06 -4.00
CA THR A 968 60.38 16.50 -4.10
C THR A 968 59.95 16.50 -5.56
N VAL A 969 59.62 15.34 -6.10
CA VAL A 969 59.14 15.15 -7.47
C VAL A 969 57.65 14.80 -7.50
N ARG A 970 56.99 14.97 -8.65
CA ARG A 970 55.55 14.67 -8.79
C ARG A 970 55.30 13.17 -8.70
N GLY A 971 54.11 12.77 -8.24
CA GLY A 971 53.71 11.37 -8.13
C GLY A 971 53.64 10.60 -9.46
N SER A 972 53.58 11.32 -10.59
CA SER A 972 53.70 10.76 -11.93
C SER A 972 55.14 10.42 -12.34
N GLU A 973 56.14 10.89 -11.59
CA GLU A 973 57.55 10.63 -11.86
C GLU A 973 58.00 9.36 -11.15
N SER A 974 58.76 8.53 -11.85
CA SER A 974 59.29 7.26 -11.35
C SER A 974 60.82 7.17 -11.47
N THR A 975 61.46 8.30 -11.82
CA THR A 975 62.90 8.42 -12.02
C THR A 975 63.38 9.82 -11.64
N HIS A 976 64.58 9.95 -11.07
CA HIS A 976 65.22 11.25 -10.79
C HIS A 976 66.75 11.11 -10.77
N CYS A 977 67.47 12.09 -11.32
CA CYS A 977 68.94 12.12 -11.33
C CYS A 977 69.47 13.19 -10.39
N PHE A 978 70.44 12.81 -9.55
CA PHE A 978 71.18 13.72 -8.70
C PHE A 978 72.53 14.03 -9.34
N ASP A 979 72.86 15.31 -9.46
CA ASP A 979 74.08 15.83 -10.09
C ASP A 979 74.89 16.68 -9.10
N GLY A 980 76.19 16.88 -9.33
CA GLY A 980 77.05 17.67 -8.44
C GLY A 980 77.35 17.00 -7.09
N LEU A 981 77.36 15.66 -7.07
CA LEU A 981 77.75 14.84 -5.95
C LEU A 981 79.28 14.76 -5.84
N THR A 982 79.79 14.53 -4.64
CA THR A 982 81.24 14.37 -4.43
C THR A 982 81.69 13.04 -5.02
N PRO A 983 82.68 13.04 -5.94
CA PRO A 983 83.21 11.80 -6.52
C PRO A 983 83.76 10.84 -5.46
N ASP A 984 83.82 9.54 -5.79
CA ASP A 984 84.34 8.46 -4.96
C ASP A 984 83.73 8.39 -3.54
N THR A 985 82.49 8.87 -3.40
CA THR A 985 81.78 8.90 -2.12
C THR A 985 80.59 7.95 -2.16
N LEU A 986 80.42 7.16 -1.09
CA LEU A 986 79.27 6.27 -0.93
C LEU A 986 78.06 7.10 -0.47
N TYR A 987 76.95 7.02 -1.19
CA TYR A 987 75.70 7.70 -0.85
C TYR A 987 74.62 6.70 -0.41
N ASN A 988 73.80 7.12 0.55
CA ASN A 988 72.53 6.50 0.88
C ASN A 988 71.41 7.33 0.25
N ALA A 989 70.69 6.71 -0.68
CA ALA A 989 69.58 7.33 -1.38
C ALA A 989 68.26 6.75 -0.88
N THR A 990 67.40 7.59 -0.32
CA THR A 990 66.11 7.21 0.28
C THR A 990 64.95 7.87 -0.45
N VAL A 991 63.91 7.10 -0.77
CA VAL A 991 62.69 7.59 -1.41
C VAL A 991 61.52 7.42 -0.45
N TYR A 992 60.80 8.51 -0.18
CA TYR A 992 59.60 8.56 0.64
C TYR A 992 58.39 8.81 -0.25
N THR A 993 57.37 7.94 -0.18
CA THR A 993 56.11 8.12 -0.88
C THR A 993 55.22 9.11 -0.14
N GLN A 994 54.76 10.17 -0.80
CA GLN A 994 53.88 11.17 -0.20
C GLN A 994 52.49 11.18 -0.84
N THR A 995 51.48 11.35 0.00
CA THR A 995 50.10 11.72 -0.36
C THR A 995 49.83 13.13 0.18
N PRO A 996 48.68 13.80 -0.11
CA PRO A 996 48.44 15.19 0.31
C PRO A 996 48.60 15.43 1.82
N ASN A 997 48.36 14.41 2.64
CA ASN A 997 48.31 14.55 4.10
C ASN A 997 49.29 13.64 4.86
N LEU A 998 50.01 12.72 4.17
CA LEU A 998 50.82 11.67 4.81
C LEU A 998 52.08 11.34 4.00
N GLU A 999 53.18 11.02 4.70
CA GLU A 999 54.42 10.49 4.14
C GLU A 999 54.65 9.06 4.65
N GLY A 1000 54.91 8.13 3.74
CA GLY A 1000 55.23 6.74 4.06
C GLY A 1000 56.70 6.52 4.43
N PRO A 1001 57.06 5.32 4.92
CA PRO A 1001 58.43 5.01 5.31
C PRO A 1001 59.41 5.08 4.13
N GLY A 1002 60.61 5.60 4.38
CA GLY A 1002 61.65 5.77 3.36
C GLY A 1002 62.31 4.45 2.95
N VAL A 1003 62.29 4.14 1.66
CA VAL A 1003 63.00 2.99 1.09
C VAL A 1003 64.39 3.43 0.63
N SER A 1004 65.44 2.76 1.09
CA SER A 1004 66.83 3.20 0.86
C SER A 1004 67.63 2.23 0.00
N VAL A 1005 68.49 2.76 -0.86
CA VAL A 1005 69.51 2.03 -1.63
C VAL A 1005 70.87 2.68 -1.42
N LYS A 1006 71.91 1.86 -1.23
CA LYS A 1006 73.29 2.32 -1.07
C LYS A 1006 74.03 2.23 -2.40
N ARG A 1007 74.73 3.30 -2.81
CA ARG A 1007 75.60 3.24 -3.99
C ARG A 1007 76.76 4.24 -3.90
N GLY A 1008 77.92 3.81 -4.37
CA GLY A 1008 79.13 4.62 -4.56
C GLY A 1008 79.83 4.16 -5.82
N HIS A 1009 80.61 5.05 -6.44
CA HIS A 1009 81.53 4.68 -7.50
C HIS A 1009 82.74 3.99 -6.84
N TRP A 1010 83.12 2.80 -7.34
CA TRP A 1010 84.41 2.20 -7.03
C TRP A 1010 85.46 2.75 -7.97
#